data_AF-A0A1G6SJR9-F1
#
_entry.id   AF-A0A1G6SJR9-F1
#
_cell.length_a   1.000
_cell.length_b   1.000
_cell.length_c   1.000
_cell.angle_alpha   90.00
_cell.angle_beta   90.00
_cell.angle_gamma   90.00
#
_symmetry.space_group_name_H-M   'P 1'
#
loop_
_entity.id
_entity.type
_entity.pdbx_description
1 polymer ?
#
loop_
_entity_poly.entity_id
_entity_poly.type
_entity_poly.pdbx_seq_one_letter_code
_entity_poly.pdbx_strand_id
1 'polypeptide(L)'
;MRARTDSGILAPFRSLLGAQVIGTALGLLFWVMVARLVPGHEVGVAAAAISTQTLLGTATALGLGTLLIAELPRHVPGRQRQLVLRALAAVAVAGTLVGGLVAVLGQGGALGDNLRAAVDGIGAPVLVAGVVAAGWAVVLDEAVLGLRRSRVQVVRNTVAAGLRFPLAAALLLGGVRDATVLMVCWVLPLLVSIGGALLALRLPRAAGGPALGADVTSYGRAALRHHGLNLSLAAGPQLMPVVAALTLSSVGNAEFAIAWLVATFVFLPPYLLAVALFAHGSRVTPEELRASMSTTLPASLGLSLLLCLGAWVLGRPALHVFGDGYAEESWILLALLVPAGLWMVVKDHLVALWRVERRFALATRLAGGAVVLEVTGAAVGGVVGGGPGLAAGWLAAIALEALLAVPLVRGALGGLPWQLPALPGRARAHSERGAASWAFASAAVVLVVAVAFGVVAARGGSSGSQAEPVPDAVACPPTSTRPGPLVDLGVQAATGDPARPLLSQAEVEQLVARAVDAGASVVSTGVSWQMARPTRAGGYDWSGLDRVVDAARARGLTVRVQLSGLPEWARTGPLDLVGPTGWRPPLSTVELARWSRFVTDVVDHLDGRAAFLEAWTEPNSADFWATGPDPAAFARLLTTTYDAVRAADPGVLVVSGGLAGNDLGFLTRTYEALGSERPFDLLGLHPYTDGAAPLERAAASRFRGTFGTVDESLLGYRDVHALMVEHGDGDVPIYVGELGWSTTAWSEAAGVPDATRAEYLGEALGAVTCTPYVEVLSWYYLHPTPWNPASWTLLDEDLRPSETYRALQQWSRAVKDVS
;
A
#
# COMPACT_ATOMS: atom_id res chain seq x y z
N MET A 1 27.13 56.77 -10.50
CA MET A 1 26.71 55.35 -10.57
C MET A 1 25.68 55.08 -9.47
N ARG A 2 24.38 55.06 -9.79
CA ARG A 2 23.34 54.63 -8.84
C ARG A 2 23.17 53.11 -9.00
N ALA A 3 23.61 52.36 -8.00
CA ALA A 3 23.31 50.93 -7.90
C ALA A 3 21.78 50.77 -7.78
N ARG A 4 21.16 50.16 -8.81
CA ARG A 4 19.79 49.62 -8.69
C ARG A 4 19.87 48.49 -7.67
N THR A 5 19.49 48.78 -6.44
CA THR A 5 19.24 47.76 -5.43
C THR A 5 18.06 46.91 -5.89
N ASP A 6 18.25 45.59 -5.84
CA ASP A 6 17.35 44.54 -6.32
C ASP A 6 16.09 44.42 -5.41
N SER A 7 15.32 45.51 -5.27
CA SER A 7 14.17 45.65 -4.36
C SER A 7 12.87 45.09 -4.95
N GLY A 8 12.93 43.90 -5.55
CA GLY A 8 11.78 43.23 -6.20
C GLY A 8 11.37 41.92 -5.53
N ILE A 9 10.27 41.32 -6.02
CA ILE A 9 9.71 40.03 -5.57
C ILE A 9 10.70 38.85 -5.77
N LEU A 10 11.67 39.01 -6.69
CA LEU A 10 12.66 37.99 -7.08
C LEU A 10 13.69 37.65 -5.99
N ALA A 11 14.13 38.62 -5.19
CA ALA A 11 15.15 38.36 -4.17
C ALA A 11 14.62 37.48 -3.00
N PRO A 12 13.44 37.75 -2.41
CA PRO A 12 12.81 36.83 -1.46
C PRO A 12 12.52 35.46 -2.06
N PHE A 13 12.05 35.40 -3.30
CA PHE A 13 11.78 34.15 -4.00
C PHE A 13 13.02 33.25 -4.13
N ARG A 14 14.15 33.80 -4.61
CA ARG A 14 15.42 33.07 -4.73
C ARG A 14 15.94 32.54 -3.39
N SER A 15 15.81 33.35 -2.33
CA SER A 15 16.23 32.95 -0.98
C SER A 15 15.36 31.81 -0.41
N LEU A 16 14.05 31.86 -0.61
CA LEU A 16 13.13 30.82 -0.14
C LEU A 16 13.33 29.52 -0.92
N LEU A 17 13.51 29.62 -2.24
CA LEU A 17 13.75 28.48 -3.11
C LEU A 17 15.04 27.74 -2.73
N GLY A 18 16.15 28.46 -2.54
CA GLY A 18 17.43 27.85 -2.17
C GLY A 18 17.38 27.10 -0.84
N ALA A 19 16.65 27.63 0.17
CA ALA A 19 16.51 26.98 1.47
C ALA A 19 15.64 25.71 1.40
N GLN A 20 14.57 25.72 0.60
CA GLN A 20 13.65 24.59 0.50
C GLN A 20 14.27 23.43 -0.30
N VAL A 21 14.99 23.71 -1.40
CA VAL A 21 15.57 22.70 -2.29
C VAL A 21 16.49 21.71 -1.56
N ILE A 22 17.32 22.19 -0.63
CA ILE A 22 18.24 21.33 0.13
C ILE A 22 17.47 20.32 0.98
N GLY A 23 16.43 20.79 1.69
CA GLY A 23 15.60 19.92 2.52
C GLY A 23 14.86 18.88 1.70
N THR A 24 14.28 19.28 0.56
CA THR A 24 13.54 18.35 -0.29
C THR A 24 14.45 17.35 -1.01
N ALA A 25 15.65 17.75 -1.42
CA ALA A 25 16.64 16.83 -2.02
C ALA A 25 17.07 15.73 -1.05
N LEU A 26 17.32 16.08 0.23
CA LEU A 26 17.64 15.09 1.27
C LEU A 26 16.46 14.14 1.54
N GLY A 27 15.22 14.67 1.52
CA GLY A 27 14.01 13.85 1.63
C GLY A 27 13.82 12.90 0.44
N LEU A 28 14.14 13.35 -0.77
CA LEU A 28 14.06 12.54 -1.99
C LEU A 28 15.00 11.33 -1.92
N LEU A 29 16.25 11.53 -1.49
CA LEU A 29 17.22 10.45 -1.35
C LEU A 29 16.74 9.34 -0.41
N PHE A 30 16.09 9.72 0.70
CA PHE A 30 15.47 8.78 1.62
C PHE A 30 14.36 7.97 0.93
N TRP A 31 13.41 8.64 0.26
CA TRP A 31 12.28 7.96 -0.38
C TRP A 31 12.68 7.07 -1.55
N VAL A 32 13.70 7.46 -2.33
CA VAL A 32 14.25 6.62 -3.41
C VAL A 32 14.83 5.33 -2.85
N MET A 33 15.60 5.41 -1.76
CA MET A 33 16.15 4.22 -1.12
C MET A 33 15.06 3.31 -0.55
N VAL A 34 14.07 3.90 0.14
CA VAL A 34 12.95 3.15 0.71
C VAL A 34 12.15 2.45 -0.39
N ALA A 35 11.77 3.16 -1.46
CA ALA A 35 10.98 2.60 -2.56
C ALA A 35 11.68 1.43 -3.28
N ARG A 36 13.02 1.42 -3.34
CA ARG A 36 13.79 0.35 -3.98
C ARG A 36 14.08 -0.86 -3.10
N LEU A 37 14.12 -0.66 -1.78
CA LEU A 37 14.63 -1.68 -0.86
C LEU A 37 13.56 -2.26 0.08
N VAL A 38 12.40 -1.62 0.15
CA VAL A 38 11.30 -1.98 1.05
C VAL A 38 10.07 -2.39 0.24
N PRO A 39 9.35 -3.46 0.62
CA PRO A 39 8.11 -3.86 -0.04
C PRO A 39 7.08 -2.72 -0.08
N GLY A 40 6.33 -2.62 -1.19
CA GLY A 40 5.35 -1.54 -1.38
C GLY A 40 4.27 -1.47 -0.30
N HIS A 41 3.85 -2.62 0.24
CA HIS A 41 2.93 -2.70 1.36
C HIS A 41 3.45 -1.92 2.60
N GLU A 42 4.66 -2.23 3.04
CA GLU A 42 5.28 -1.60 4.21
C GLU A 42 5.54 -0.10 4.00
N VAL A 43 5.87 0.30 2.77
CA VAL A 43 5.98 1.71 2.38
C VAL A 43 4.63 2.43 2.53
N GLY A 44 3.55 1.78 2.11
CA GLY A 44 2.18 2.28 2.21
C GLY A 44 1.69 2.46 3.65
N VAL A 45 1.91 1.44 4.49
CA VAL A 45 1.59 1.47 5.92
C VAL A 45 2.37 2.59 6.61
N ALA A 46 3.68 2.70 6.36
CA ALA A 46 4.50 3.76 6.92
C ALA A 46 4.08 5.15 6.42
N ALA A 47 3.75 5.30 5.13
CA ALA A 47 3.27 6.56 4.56
C ALA A 47 1.96 7.02 5.19
N ALA A 48 1.03 6.09 5.48
CA ALA A 48 -0.20 6.37 6.21
C ALA A 48 0.08 6.90 7.63
N ALA A 49 0.97 6.23 8.37
CA ALA A 49 1.36 6.63 9.70
C ALA A 49 2.08 7.99 9.72
N ILE A 50 2.99 8.24 8.76
CA ILE A 50 3.77 9.47 8.62
C ILE A 50 2.86 10.66 8.26
N SER A 51 1.89 10.45 7.39
CA SER A 51 0.92 11.47 7.01
C SER A 51 -0.01 11.80 8.17
N THR A 52 -0.52 10.77 8.85
CA THR A 52 -1.37 10.90 10.04
C THR A 52 -0.66 11.66 11.16
N GLN A 53 0.58 11.28 11.51
CA GLN A 53 1.32 11.98 12.57
C GLN A 53 1.63 13.44 12.21
N THR A 54 1.88 13.75 10.94
CA THR A 54 2.16 15.11 10.48
C THR A 54 0.92 16.00 10.58
N LEU A 55 -0.24 15.47 10.17
CA LEU A 55 -1.53 16.16 10.27
C LEU A 55 -1.90 16.40 11.74
N LEU A 56 -1.85 15.36 12.56
CA LEU A 56 -2.20 15.44 13.98
C LEU A 56 -1.21 16.31 14.76
N GLY A 57 0.07 16.30 14.42
CA GLY A 57 1.07 17.20 14.98
C GLY A 57 0.72 18.67 14.72
N THR A 58 0.29 18.98 13.49
CA THR A 58 -0.20 20.32 13.13
C THR A 58 -1.46 20.70 13.92
N ALA A 59 -2.40 19.76 14.05
CA ALA A 59 -3.63 19.96 14.82
C ALA A 59 -3.38 20.13 16.33
N THR A 60 -2.41 19.43 16.89
CA THR A 60 -2.07 19.48 18.32
C THR A 60 -1.12 20.63 18.68
N ALA A 61 -0.68 21.43 17.70
CA ALA A 61 0.09 22.65 17.94
C ALA A 61 -0.72 23.78 18.60
N LEU A 62 -2.06 23.70 18.56
CA LEU A 62 -3.01 24.61 19.24
C LEU A 62 -2.80 26.12 18.98
N GLY A 63 -2.17 26.48 17.85
CA GLY A 63 -1.84 27.87 17.50
C GLY A 63 -0.80 28.53 18.41
N LEU A 64 -0.12 27.74 19.25
CA LEU A 64 0.82 28.23 20.25
C LEU A 64 2.09 28.79 19.62
N GLY A 65 2.61 28.21 18.54
CA GLY A 65 3.82 28.73 17.90
C GLY A 65 3.60 30.12 17.27
N THR A 66 2.48 30.34 16.58
CA THR A 66 2.10 31.66 16.06
C THR A 66 1.90 32.70 17.17
N LEU A 67 1.37 32.30 18.32
CA LEU A 67 1.30 33.16 19.50
C LEU A 67 2.72 33.52 19.99
N LEU A 68 3.62 32.54 20.05
CA LEU A 68 5.01 32.75 20.49
C LEU A 68 5.76 33.73 19.56
N ILE A 69 5.49 33.72 18.25
CA ILE A 69 6.04 34.73 17.33
C ILE A 69 5.70 36.16 17.80
N ALA A 70 4.46 36.39 18.24
CA ALA A 70 3.99 37.71 18.65
C ALA A 70 4.43 38.11 20.07
N GLU A 71 4.50 37.15 20.99
CA GLU A 71 4.71 37.40 22.42
C GLU A 71 6.17 37.31 22.86
N LEU A 72 6.97 36.37 22.33
CA LEU A 72 8.37 36.19 22.77
C LEU A 72 9.23 37.47 22.69
N PRO A 73 9.13 38.33 21.65
CA PRO A 73 9.88 39.59 21.60
C PRO A 73 9.59 40.56 22.75
N ARG A 74 8.45 40.42 23.43
CA ARG A 74 7.97 41.33 24.49
C ARG A 74 8.43 40.94 25.89
N HIS A 75 9.01 39.76 26.05
CA HIS A 75 9.36 39.19 27.35
C HIS A 75 10.88 39.04 27.53
N VAL A 76 11.32 39.07 28.79
CA VAL A 76 12.73 38.82 29.14
C VAL A 76 13.14 37.35 28.90
N PRO A 77 14.44 37.04 28.69
CA PRO A 77 14.90 35.70 28.30
C PRO A 77 14.45 34.54 29.21
N GLY A 78 14.37 34.75 30.53
CA GLY A 78 13.85 33.74 31.46
C GLY A 78 12.38 33.40 31.21
N ARG A 79 11.57 34.42 30.94
CA ARG A 79 10.14 34.28 30.62
C ARG A 79 9.94 33.70 29.23
N GLN A 80 10.78 34.06 28.25
CA GLN A 80 10.81 33.43 26.92
C GLN A 80 10.98 31.91 27.03
N ARG A 81 11.96 31.45 27.82
CA ARG A 81 12.15 30.00 28.09
C ARG A 81 10.91 29.35 28.66
N GLN A 82 10.29 29.99 29.64
CA GLN A 82 9.11 29.46 30.33
C GLN A 82 7.93 29.31 29.35
N LEU A 83 7.68 30.30 28.50
CA LEU A 83 6.61 30.26 27.50
C LEU A 83 6.85 29.16 26.45
N VAL A 84 8.08 29.02 25.94
CA VAL A 84 8.43 27.96 24.98
C VAL A 84 8.23 26.57 25.60
N LEU A 85 8.77 26.32 26.80
CA LEU A 85 8.64 25.01 27.46
C LEU A 85 7.19 24.67 27.83
N ARG A 86 6.40 25.66 28.26
CA ARG A 86 4.96 25.47 28.55
C ARG A 86 4.18 25.15 27.28
N ALA A 87 4.49 25.82 26.16
CA ALA A 87 3.86 25.52 24.88
C ALA A 87 4.20 24.10 24.42
N LEU A 88 5.48 23.69 24.49
CA LEU A 88 5.88 22.32 24.15
C LEU A 88 5.23 21.29 25.07
N ALA A 89 5.10 21.57 26.38
CA ALA A 89 4.40 20.68 27.30
C ALA A 89 2.90 20.55 26.95
N ALA A 90 2.23 21.66 26.62
CA ALA A 90 0.83 21.64 26.19
C ALA A 90 0.64 20.81 24.90
N VAL A 91 1.52 20.98 23.92
CA VAL A 91 1.53 20.17 22.69
C VAL A 91 1.82 18.70 22.98
N ALA A 92 2.71 18.39 23.91
CA ALA A 92 3.00 17.01 24.28
C ALA A 92 1.77 16.32 24.89
N VAL A 93 1.05 17.01 25.78
CA VAL A 93 -0.19 16.50 26.36
C VAL A 93 -1.26 16.32 25.29
N ALA A 94 -1.52 17.34 24.47
CA ALA A 94 -2.51 17.25 23.40
C ALA A 94 -2.16 16.16 22.37
N GLY A 95 -0.90 16.10 21.94
CA GLY A 95 -0.39 15.11 20.99
C GLY A 95 -0.45 13.69 21.54
N THR A 96 -0.16 13.49 22.82
CA THR A 96 -0.27 12.15 23.46
C THR A 96 -1.72 11.69 23.54
N LEU A 97 -2.65 12.59 23.91
CA LEU A 97 -4.07 12.26 23.99
C LEU A 97 -4.67 11.95 22.62
N VAL A 98 -4.42 12.83 21.63
CA VAL A 98 -4.94 12.67 20.27
C VAL A 98 -4.28 11.50 19.55
N GLY A 99 -2.94 11.39 19.64
CA GLY A 99 -2.21 10.27 19.06
C GLY A 99 -2.58 8.95 19.71
N GLY A 100 -2.78 8.91 21.03
CA GLY A 100 -3.22 7.72 21.75
C GLY A 100 -4.63 7.30 21.37
N LEU A 101 -5.56 8.26 21.24
CA LEU A 101 -6.90 7.98 20.72
C LEU A 101 -6.85 7.40 19.30
N VAL A 102 -6.06 7.98 18.41
CA VAL A 102 -5.90 7.49 17.03
C VAL A 102 -5.24 6.11 17.01
N ALA A 103 -4.27 5.85 17.88
CA ALA A 103 -3.66 4.52 18.00
C ALA A 103 -4.70 3.47 18.46
N VAL A 104 -5.53 3.80 19.46
CA VAL A 104 -6.61 2.91 19.95
C VAL A 104 -7.65 2.66 18.86
N LEU A 105 -8.07 3.71 18.15
CA LEU A 105 -9.03 3.59 17.04
C LEU A 105 -8.45 2.81 15.86
N GLY A 106 -7.16 2.99 15.57
CA GLY A 106 -6.42 2.23 14.55
C GLY A 106 -6.33 0.74 14.91
N GLN A 107 -5.99 0.41 16.17
CA GLN A 107 -5.96 -0.97 16.65
C GLN A 107 -7.34 -1.64 16.53
N GLY A 108 -8.42 -0.88 16.76
CA GLY A 108 -9.79 -1.34 16.56
C GLY A 108 -10.24 -1.44 15.10
N GLY A 109 -9.38 -1.16 14.12
CA GLY A 109 -9.71 -1.21 12.69
C GLY A 109 -10.59 -0.06 12.18
N ALA A 110 -10.98 0.87 13.05
CA ALA A 110 -11.88 1.97 12.69
C ALA A 110 -11.23 3.00 11.76
N LEU A 111 -9.90 2.99 11.61
CA LEU A 111 -9.18 3.96 10.76
C LEU A 111 -8.55 3.29 9.53
N GLY A 112 -9.10 2.16 9.08
CA GLY A 112 -8.63 1.43 7.91
C GLY A 112 -7.39 0.55 8.17
N ASP A 113 -7.12 -0.37 7.26
CA ASP A 113 -6.09 -1.41 7.43
C ASP A 113 -4.68 -0.86 7.51
N ASN A 114 -4.38 0.21 6.74
CA ASN A 114 -3.08 0.88 6.79
C ASN A 114 -2.73 1.38 8.19
N LEU A 115 -3.68 2.01 8.89
CA LEU A 115 -3.43 2.50 10.23
C LEU A 115 -3.48 1.37 11.27
N ARG A 116 -4.30 0.34 11.06
CA ARG A 116 -4.30 -0.87 11.90
C ARG A 116 -2.93 -1.54 11.90
N ALA A 117 -2.35 -1.79 10.73
CA ALA A 117 -1.02 -2.35 10.59
C ALA A 117 0.07 -1.44 11.19
N ALA A 118 -0.02 -0.13 10.97
CA ALA A 118 0.98 0.83 11.46
C ALA A 118 1.05 0.96 12.99
N VAL A 119 -0.02 0.59 13.71
CA VAL A 119 -0.09 0.74 15.17
C VAL A 119 0.05 -0.59 15.91
N ASP A 120 0.34 -1.68 15.19
CA ASP A 120 0.59 -2.97 15.82
C ASP A 120 1.90 -2.97 16.62
N GLY A 121 1.93 -3.73 17.71
CA GLY A 121 3.07 -3.83 18.63
C GLY A 121 3.64 -2.46 19.05
N ILE A 122 4.90 -2.20 18.67
CA ILE A 122 5.61 -0.95 18.97
C ILE A 122 5.25 0.21 18.03
N GLY A 123 4.46 -0.04 16.98
CA GLY A 123 3.98 1.00 16.05
C GLY A 123 3.11 2.05 16.72
N ALA A 124 2.23 1.65 17.65
CA ALA A 124 1.38 2.57 18.43
C ALA A 124 2.19 3.64 19.20
N PRO A 125 3.16 3.28 20.08
CA PRO A 125 3.95 4.29 20.78
C PRO A 125 4.82 5.12 19.83
N VAL A 126 5.28 4.56 18.70
CA VAL A 126 6.03 5.32 17.68
C VAL A 126 5.13 6.35 16.99
N LEU A 127 3.88 6.01 16.66
CA LEU A 127 2.90 6.95 16.12
C LEU A 127 2.67 8.11 17.09
N VAL A 128 2.42 7.80 18.37
CA VAL A 128 2.19 8.81 19.41
C VAL A 128 3.40 9.74 19.55
N ALA A 129 4.61 9.17 19.61
CA ALA A 129 5.85 9.94 19.65
C ALA A 129 6.01 10.82 18.40
N GLY A 130 5.63 10.31 17.22
CA GLY A 130 5.62 11.04 15.97
C GLY A 130 4.67 12.24 15.97
N VAL A 131 3.45 12.09 16.49
CA VAL A 131 2.47 13.19 16.63
C VAL A 131 3.05 14.30 17.51
N VAL A 132 3.60 13.94 18.67
CA VAL A 132 4.21 14.90 19.60
C VAL A 132 5.42 15.60 18.97
N ALA A 133 6.31 14.84 18.32
CA ALA A 133 7.50 15.36 17.68
C ALA A 133 7.14 16.31 16.51
N ALA A 134 6.13 15.99 15.70
CA ALA A 134 5.63 16.85 14.64
C ALA A 134 5.03 18.16 15.20
N GLY A 135 4.24 18.10 16.27
CA GLY A 135 3.73 19.31 16.92
C GLY A 135 4.82 20.18 17.55
N TRP A 136 5.80 19.56 18.21
CA TRP A 136 6.97 20.26 18.75
C TRP A 136 7.79 20.94 17.68
N ALA A 137 8.00 20.28 16.54
CA ALA A 137 8.69 20.84 15.39
C ALA A 137 8.03 22.15 14.92
N VAL A 138 6.71 22.15 14.75
CA VAL A 138 5.95 23.35 14.35
C VAL A 138 6.12 24.48 15.37
N VAL A 139 5.85 24.21 16.65
CA VAL A 139 5.89 25.25 17.69
C VAL A 139 7.31 25.80 17.90
N LEU A 140 8.33 24.95 17.82
CA LEU A 140 9.72 25.37 18.02
C LEU A 140 10.22 26.20 16.86
N ASP A 141 9.93 25.82 15.61
CA ASP A 141 10.29 26.58 14.41
C ASP A 141 9.70 28.01 14.47
N GLU A 142 8.43 28.13 14.87
CA GLU A 142 7.76 29.43 15.05
C GLU A 142 8.32 30.22 16.24
N ALA A 143 8.65 29.55 17.36
CA ALA A 143 9.28 30.20 18.51
C ALA A 143 10.66 30.78 18.17
N VAL A 144 11.48 30.05 17.40
CA VAL A 144 12.80 30.48 16.94
C VAL A 144 12.70 31.75 16.07
N LEU A 145 11.64 31.86 15.26
CA LEU A 145 11.36 33.06 14.49
C LEU A 145 11.03 34.26 15.39
N GLY A 146 10.20 34.06 16.43
CA GLY A 146 9.93 35.08 17.45
C GLY A 146 11.18 35.54 18.20
N LEU A 147 12.13 34.64 18.44
CA LEU A 147 13.42 34.94 19.07
C LEU A 147 14.45 35.54 18.10
N ARG A 148 14.12 35.68 16.81
CA ARG A 148 15.00 36.15 15.73
C ARG A 148 16.27 35.30 15.58
N ARG A 149 16.17 33.98 15.79
CA ARG A 149 17.30 33.03 15.73
C ARG A 149 17.14 32.01 14.59
N SER A 150 16.72 32.46 13.41
CA SER A 150 16.41 31.61 12.24
C SER A 150 17.48 30.57 11.87
N ARG A 151 18.77 30.81 12.17
CA ARG A 151 19.85 29.81 12.00
C ARG A 151 19.58 28.51 12.75
N VAL A 152 18.97 28.56 13.94
CA VAL A 152 18.63 27.37 14.74
C VAL A 152 17.59 26.52 14.02
N GLN A 153 16.58 27.15 13.41
CA GLN A 153 15.56 26.47 12.62
C GLN A 153 16.18 25.76 11.40
N VAL A 154 17.03 26.46 10.66
CA VAL A 154 17.72 25.88 9.48
C VAL A 154 18.55 24.66 9.88
N VAL A 155 19.40 24.78 10.91
CA VAL A 155 20.23 23.65 11.37
C VAL A 155 19.37 22.47 11.81
N ARG A 156 18.30 22.73 12.56
CA ARG A 156 17.39 21.71 13.06
C ARG A 156 16.69 20.96 11.90
N ASN A 157 16.20 21.68 10.89
CA ASN A 157 15.56 21.07 9.72
C ASN A 157 16.56 20.28 8.86
N THR A 158 17.80 20.78 8.70
CA THR A 158 18.87 20.03 8.02
C THR A 158 19.24 18.75 8.75
N VAL A 159 19.35 18.78 10.08
CA VAL A 159 19.63 17.59 10.90
C VAL A 159 18.49 16.58 10.81
N ALA A 160 17.24 17.04 10.95
CA ALA A 160 16.06 16.16 10.85
C ALA A 160 15.96 15.48 9.49
N ALA A 161 16.19 16.20 8.38
CA ALA A 161 16.12 15.63 7.04
C ALA A 161 17.35 14.75 6.73
N GLY A 162 18.55 15.21 7.10
CA GLY A 162 19.81 14.56 6.75
C GLY A 162 20.07 13.25 7.51
N LEU A 163 19.56 13.10 8.74
CA LEU A 163 19.73 11.87 9.52
C LEU A 163 18.79 10.73 9.11
N ARG A 164 17.71 11.01 8.35
CA ARG A 164 16.77 9.96 7.89
C ARG A 164 17.45 8.92 7.02
N PHE A 165 18.22 9.36 6.03
CA PHE A 165 18.92 8.49 5.09
C PHE A 165 19.93 7.55 5.77
N PRO A 166 20.93 8.01 6.55
CA PRO A 166 21.91 7.12 7.16
C PRO A 166 21.28 6.17 8.19
N LEU A 167 20.24 6.62 8.93
CA LEU A 167 19.52 5.77 9.87
C LEU A 167 18.77 4.66 9.13
N ALA A 168 18.04 5.00 8.07
CA ALA A 168 17.33 4.01 7.26
C ALA A 168 18.31 3.05 6.57
N ALA A 169 19.42 3.54 6.02
CA ALA A 169 20.44 2.69 5.41
C ALA A 169 21.00 1.68 6.43
N ALA A 170 21.31 2.12 7.66
CA ALA A 170 21.82 1.24 8.70
C ALA A 170 20.81 0.15 9.11
N LEU A 171 19.53 0.50 9.26
CA LEU A 171 18.48 -0.45 9.67
C LEU A 171 18.12 -1.43 8.53
N LEU A 172 18.07 -0.95 7.28
CA LEU A 172 17.81 -1.80 6.11
C LEU A 172 18.96 -2.78 5.85
N LEU A 173 20.22 -2.35 6.06
CA LEU A 173 21.38 -3.26 6.02
C LEU A 173 21.34 -4.31 7.15
N GLY A 174 20.66 -4.00 8.26
CA GLY A 174 20.37 -4.95 9.33
C GLY A 174 19.27 -5.96 9.02
N GLY A 175 18.68 -5.92 7.81
CA GLY A 175 17.66 -6.86 7.36
C GLY A 175 16.22 -6.56 7.80
N VAL A 176 16.00 -5.45 8.52
CA VAL A 176 14.67 -5.08 9.00
C VAL A 176 14.00 -4.14 8.00
N ARG A 177 12.87 -4.57 7.41
CA ARG A 177 12.18 -3.88 6.32
C ARG A 177 10.70 -3.57 6.62
N ASP A 178 10.30 -3.61 7.89
CA ASP A 178 8.93 -3.32 8.30
C ASP A 178 8.59 -1.81 8.29
N ALA A 179 7.30 -1.48 8.31
CA ALA A 179 6.79 -0.12 8.35
C ALA A 179 7.20 0.62 9.63
N THR A 180 7.36 -0.11 10.74
CA THR A 180 7.74 0.48 12.02
C THR A 180 9.14 1.09 11.96
N VAL A 181 10.09 0.43 11.29
CA VAL A 181 11.43 0.95 11.02
C VAL A 181 11.35 2.26 10.27
N LEU A 182 10.52 2.34 9.23
CA LEU A 182 10.33 3.58 8.47
C LEU A 182 9.75 4.70 9.33
N MET A 183 8.79 4.37 10.21
CA MET A 183 8.26 5.32 11.19
C MET A 183 9.35 5.79 12.17
N VAL A 184 10.18 4.89 12.70
CA VAL A 184 11.30 5.23 13.59
C VAL A 184 12.32 6.11 12.87
N CYS A 185 12.64 5.80 11.61
CA CYS A 185 13.50 6.62 10.75
C CYS A 185 12.95 8.03 10.54
N TRP A 186 11.63 8.20 10.62
CA TRP A 186 10.99 9.51 10.54
C TRP A 186 11.01 10.26 11.88
N VAL A 187 10.69 9.57 12.98
CA VAL A 187 10.48 10.17 14.31
C VAL A 187 11.78 10.45 15.05
N LEU A 188 12.75 9.53 15.04
CA LEU A 188 13.97 9.66 15.84
C LEU A 188 14.85 10.85 15.40
N PRO A 189 15.16 11.04 14.10
CA PRO A 189 15.83 12.26 13.62
C PRO A 189 15.11 13.55 14.01
N LEU A 190 13.77 13.53 14.01
CA LEU A 190 12.95 14.68 14.37
C LEU A 190 13.17 15.05 15.84
N LEU A 191 13.11 14.08 16.76
CA LEU A 191 13.35 14.26 18.18
C LEU A 191 14.78 14.74 18.49
N VAL A 192 15.79 14.12 17.87
CA VAL A 192 17.20 14.53 18.00
C VAL A 192 17.38 16.00 17.59
N SER A 193 16.77 16.39 16.47
CA SER A 193 16.84 17.76 15.97
C SER A 193 16.20 18.79 16.93
N ILE A 194 15.08 18.44 17.56
CA ILE A 194 14.36 19.28 18.54
C ILE A 194 15.20 19.46 19.81
N GLY A 195 15.78 18.37 20.32
CA GLY A 195 16.69 18.42 21.47
C GLY A 195 17.89 19.32 21.21
N GLY A 196 18.54 19.18 20.05
CA GLY A 196 19.65 20.03 19.62
C GLY A 196 19.27 21.51 19.52
N ALA A 197 18.08 21.82 18.98
CA ALA A 197 17.59 23.19 18.88
C ALA A 197 17.33 23.83 20.25
N LEU A 198 16.73 23.09 21.19
CA LEU A 198 16.50 23.57 22.56
C LEU A 198 17.82 23.87 23.29
N LEU A 199 18.84 23.03 23.10
CA LEU A 199 20.20 23.26 23.62
C LEU A 199 20.85 24.50 22.98
N ALA A 200 20.70 24.67 21.67
CA ALA A 200 21.25 25.81 20.93
C ALA A 200 20.60 27.15 21.31
N LEU A 201 19.34 27.15 21.76
CA LEU A 201 18.65 28.35 22.22
C LEU A 201 19.24 28.95 23.51
N ARG A 202 19.88 28.14 24.37
CA ARG A 202 20.57 28.60 25.60
C ARG A 202 19.79 29.62 26.44
N LEU A 203 18.46 29.50 26.49
CA LEU A 203 17.65 30.45 27.23
C LEU A 203 17.87 30.26 28.75
N PRO A 204 18.08 31.33 29.53
CA PRO A 204 18.32 31.23 30.97
C PRO A 204 17.05 30.81 31.73
N ARG A 205 17.22 30.24 32.92
CA ARG A 205 16.09 29.90 33.80
C ARG A 205 15.44 31.18 34.33
N ALA A 206 14.11 31.21 34.42
CA ALA A 206 13.40 32.31 35.08
C ALA A 206 13.59 32.23 36.60
N ALA A 207 13.82 33.37 37.26
CA ALA A 207 13.87 33.48 38.72
C ALA A 207 12.47 33.49 39.39
N GLY A 208 11.41 33.36 38.59
CA GLY A 208 10.00 33.42 38.99
C GLY A 208 9.14 33.75 37.77
N GLY A 209 7.85 33.43 37.82
CA GLY A 209 6.92 33.75 36.74
C GLY A 209 5.47 33.42 37.11
N PRO A 210 4.48 33.94 36.37
CA PRO A 210 3.08 33.72 36.67
C PRO A 210 2.72 32.23 36.63
N ALA A 211 1.70 31.86 37.43
CA ALA A 211 1.16 30.52 37.48
C ALA A 211 0.68 30.07 36.09
N LEU A 212 0.68 28.76 35.82
CA LEU A 212 0.24 28.20 34.53
C LEU A 212 -1.18 28.67 34.17
N GLY A 213 -2.10 28.70 35.15
CA GLY A 213 -3.48 29.14 34.95
C GLY A 213 -3.59 30.59 34.46
N ALA A 214 -2.71 31.48 34.93
CA ALA A 214 -2.70 32.87 34.46
C ALA A 214 -2.34 32.95 32.97
N ASP A 215 -1.33 32.19 32.52
CA ASP A 215 -0.95 32.15 31.09
C ASP A 215 -2.06 31.57 30.22
N VAL A 216 -2.76 30.54 30.68
CA VAL A 216 -3.91 29.96 29.97
C VAL A 216 -5.02 30.99 29.80
N THR A 217 -5.34 31.75 30.85
CA THR A 217 -6.37 32.81 30.76
C THR A 217 -5.95 33.98 29.88
N SER A 218 -4.68 34.40 29.93
CA SER A 218 -4.18 35.53 29.15
C SER A 218 -4.02 35.21 27.67
N TYR A 219 -3.62 33.98 27.34
CA TYR A 219 -3.19 33.64 25.98
C TYR A 219 -4.06 32.60 25.28
N GLY A 220 -4.85 31.79 26.01
CA GLY A 220 -5.60 30.67 25.43
C GLY A 220 -6.57 31.08 24.34
N ARG A 221 -7.31 32.18 24.52
CA ARG A 221 -8.23 32.70 23.50
C ARG A 221 -7.51 33.19 22.25
N ALA A 222 -6.33 33.80 22.41
CA ALA A 222 -5.52 34.24 21.28
C ALA A 222 -4.95 33.04 20.52
N ALA A 223 -4.38 32.05 21.23
CA ALA A 223 -3.86 30.81 20.66
C ALA A 223 -4.93 30.07 19.83
N LEU A 224 -6.15 29.89 20.37
CA LEU A 224 -7.26 29.23 19.66
C LEU A 224 -7.68 29.97 18.39
N ARG A 225 -7.67 31.31 18.40
CA ARG A 225 -7.96 32.11 17.20
C ARG A 225 -6.90 31.92 16.12
N HIS A 226 -5.62 31.88 16.51
CA HIS A 226 -4.53 31.57 15.58
C HIS A 226 -4.65 30.14 15.04
N HIS A 227 -5.04 29.19 15.90
CA HIS A 227 -5.16 27.78 15.55
C HIS A 227 -6.19 27.53 14.43
N GLY A 228 -7.38 28.11 14.55
CA GLY A 228 -8.43 27.95 13.53
C GLY A 228 -7.99 28.43 12.14
N LEU A 229 -7.27 29.55 12.07
CA LEU A 229 -6.73 30.07 10.81
C LEU A 229 -5.63 29.16 10.25
N ASN A 230 -4.69 28.71 11.09
CA ASN A 230 -3.58 27.86 10.67
C ASN A 230 -4.08 26.51 10.14
N LEU A 231 -5.03 25.88 10.85
CA LEU A 231 -5.65 24.63 10.40
C LEU A 231 -6.37 24.80 9.06
N SER A 232 -7.16 25.88 8.91
CA SER A 232 -7.90 26.14 7.66
C SER A 232 -6.97 26.27 6.44
N LEU A 233 -5.73 26.71 6.65
CA LEU A 233 -4.73 26.89 5.61
C LEU A 233 -3.91 25.63 5.35
N ALA A 234 -3.66 24.83 6.39
CA ALA A 234 -2.85 23.62 6.30
C ALA A 234 -3.66 22.38 5.87
N ALA A 235 -4.98 22.37 6.11
CA ALA A 235 -5.82 21.19 5.98
C ALA A 235 -5.83 20.58 4.57
N GLY A 236 -5.97 21.37 3.50
CA GLY A 236 -6.13 20.83 2.13
C GLY A 236 -5.00 19.88 1.72
N PRO A 237 -3.75 20.37 1.57
CA PRO A 237 -2.64 19.52 1.16
C PRO A 237 -2.26 18.42 2.16
N GLN A 238 -2.51 18.62 3.45
CA GLN A 238 -2.15 17.63 4.49
C GLN A 238 -3.18 16.51 4.63
N LEU A 239 -4.43 16.73 4.22
CA LEU A 239 -5.48 15.72 4.31
C LEU A 239 -5.41 14.70 3.17
N MET A 240 -4.89 15.06 1.98
CA MET A 240 -4.91 14.16 0.83
C MET A 240 -4.18 12.82 1.07
N PRO A 241 -2.95 12.80 1.62
CA PRO A 241 -2.30 11.53 1.95
C PRO A 241 -3.01 10.72 3.04
N VAL A 242 -3.75 11.37 3.94
CA VAL A 242 -4.56 10.68 4.95
C VAL A 242 -5.83 10.10 4.33
N VAL A 243 -6.47 10.81 3.41
CA VAL A 243 -7.61 10.28 2.64
C VAL A 243 -7.16 9.06 1.83
N ALA A 244 -6.04 9.16 1.12
CA ALA A 244 -5.46 8.04 0.40
C ALA A 244 -5.20 6.83 1.31
N ALA A 245 -4.63 7.05 2.50
CA ALA A 245 -4.41 6.00 3.48
C ALA A 245 -5.70 5.34 3.99
N LEU A 246 -6.83 6.06 4.00
CA LEU A 246 -8.13 5.55 4.45
C LEU A 246 -8.93 4.86 3.34
N THR A 247 -8.67 5.18 2.07
CA THR A 247 -9.46 4.69 0.94
C THR A 247 -8.74 3.69 0.05
N LEU A 248 -7.40 3.65 0.09
CA LEU A 248 -6.58 2.80 -0.77
C LEU A 248 -5.98 1.63 0.03
N SER A 249 -5.68 0.53 -0.68
CA SER A 249 -4.84 -0.56 -0.15
C SER A 249 -3.42 -0.05 0.17
N SER A 250 -2.63 -0.82 0.92
CA SER A 250 -1.27 -0.40 1.30
C SER A 250 -0.38 -0.15 0.09
N VAL A 251 -0.40 -1.03 -0.91
CA VAL A 251 0.36 -0.84 -2.16
C VAL A 251 -0.14 0.40 -2.92
N GLY A 252 -1.45 0.57 -3.07
CA GLY A 252 -2.02 1.75 -3.73
C GLY A 252 -1.72 3.06 -2.98
N ASN A 253 -1.64 3.02 -1.65
CA ASN A 253 -1.24 4.17 -0.84
C ASN A 253 0.26 4.49 -1.01
N ALA A 254 1.12 3.48 -1.20
CA ALA A 254 2.54 3.71 -1.49
C ALA A 254 2.72 4.39 -2.86
N GLU A 255 2.03 3.90 -3.89
CA GLU A 255 2.02 4.50 -5.23
C GLU A 255 1.52 5.95 -5.17
N PHE A 256 0.40 6.18 -4.47
CA PHE A 256 -0.10 7.53 -4.26
C PHE A 256 0.89 8.42 -3.51
N ALA A 257 1.54 7.91 -2.46
CA ALA A 257 2.50 8.69 -1.68
C ALA A 257 3.71 9.12 -2.51
N ILE A 258 4.22 8.24 -3.40
CA ILE A 258 5.31 8.57 -4.32
C ILE A 258 4.85 9.57 -5.39
N ALA A 259 3.67 9.37 -6.00
CA ALA A 259 3.09 10.33 -6.93
C ALA A 259 2.88 11.70 -6.29
N TRP A 260 2.33 11.73 -5.07
CA TRP A 260 2.09 12.92 -4.28
C TRP A 260 3.39 13.64 -3.94
N LEU A 261 4.43 12.90 -3.52
CA LEU A 261 5.76 13.44 -3.28
C LEU A 261 6.26 14.20 -4.52
N VAL A 262 6.24 13.57 -5.70
CA VAL A 262 6.68 14.20 -6.95
C VAL A 262 5.78 15.38 -7.34
N ALA A 263 4.47 15.28 -7.15
CA ALA A 263 3.53 16.38 -7.40
C ALA A 263 3.83 17.60 -6.51
N THR A 264 4.17 17.40 -5.22
CA THR A 264 4.53 18.53 -4.34
C THR A 264 5.80 19.27 -4.80
N PHE A 265 6.74 18.58 -5.45
CA PHE A 265 7.89 19.23 -6.10
C PHE A 265 7.46 20.12 -7.27
N VAL A 266 6.49 19.66 -8.07
CA VAL A 266 5.92 20.43 -9.19
C VAL A 266 5.18 21.67 -8.68
N PHE A 267 4.47 21.56 -7.56
CA PHE A 267 3.70 22.66 -6.97
C PHE A 267 4.55 23.70 -6.24
N LEU A 268 5.75 23.32 -5.80
CA LEU A 268 6.55 24.15 -4.90
C LEU A 268 7.00 25.49 -5.53
N PRO A 269 7.59 25.56 -6.73
CA PRO A 269 8.10 26.82 -7.26
C PRO A 269 6.99 27.89 -7.47
N PRO A 270 5.82 27.58 -8.05
CA PRO A 270 4.73 28.55 -8.16
C PRO A 270 4.20 29.00 -6.80
N TYR A 271 4.08 28.09 -5.82
CA TYR A 271 3.67 28.41 -4.45
C TYR A 271 4.65 29.40 -3.79
N LEU A 272 5.96 29.18 -3.91
CA LEU A 272 6.98 30.09 -3.34
C LEU A 272 6.92 31.49 -3.96
N LEU A 273 6.53 31.61 -5.23
CA LEU A 273 6.33 32.90 -5.88
C LEU A 273 5.11 33.63 -5.30
N ALA A 274 4.02 32.93 -5.00
CA ALA A 274 2.86 33.51 -4.31
C ALA A 274 3.19 33.94 -2.86
N VAL A 275 4.04 33.18 -2.15
CA VAL A 275 4.55 33.57 -0.83
C VAL A 275 5.40 34.84 -0.92
N ALA A 276 6.27 34.95 -1.92
CA ALA A 276 7.08 36.14 -2.16
C ALA A 276 6.20 37.37 -2.51
N LEU A 277 5.14 37.18 -3.29
CA LEU A 277 4.14 38.19 -3.59
C LEU A 277 3.44 38.68 -2.31
N PHE A 278 3.02 37.77 -1.43
CA PHE A 278 2.42 38.14 -0.14
C PHE A 278 3.40 38.93 0.75
N ALA A 279 4.67 38.52 0.81
CA ALA A 279 5.70 39.24 1.56
C ALA A 279 5.91 40.66 1.02
N HIS A 280 5.87 40.85 -0.31
CA HIS A 280 5.88 42.17 -0.94
C HIS A 280 4.62 42.97 -0.59
N GLY A 281 3.44 42.34 -0.67
CA GLY A 281 2.13 42.89 -0.31
C GLY A 281 2.02 43.43 1.11
N SER A 282 2.82 42.92 2.05
CA SER A 282 2.87 43.46 3.41
C SER A 282 3.45 44.88 3.51
N ARG A 283 4.08 45.37 2.44
CA ARG A 283 4.80 46.66 2.39
C ARG A 283 4.21 47.65 1.39
N VAL A 284 3.21 47.24 0.61
CA VAL A 284 2.62 48.02 -0.48
C VAL A 284 1.10 48.07 -0.34
N THR A 285 0.46 49.01 -1.04
CA THR A 285 -1.00 49.12 -1.05
C THR A 285 -1.66 47.95 -1.79
N PRO A 286 -2.94 47.61 -1.51
CA PRO A 286 -3.66 46.57 -2.25
C PRO A 286 -3.69 46.81 -3.77
N GLU A 287 -3.72 48.07 -4.20
CA GLU A 287 -3.68 48.45 -5.63
C GLU A 287 -2.33 48.15 -6.27
N GLU A 288 -1.22 48.44 -5.57
CA GLU A 288 0.14 48.10 -6.00
C GLU A 288 0.38 46.58 -5.99
N LEU A 289 -0.24 45.86 -5.06
CA LEU A 289 -0.22 44.40 -5.04
C LEU A 289 -0.96 43.82 -6.24
N ARG A 290 -2.17 44.31 -6.56
CA ARG A 290 -2.92 43.91 -7.77
C ARG A 290 -2.13 44.22 -9.05
N ALA A 291 -1.45 45.36 -9.11
CA ALA A 291 -0.54 45.66 -10.22
C ALA A 291 0.65 44.69 -10.30
N SER A 292 1.16 44.21 -9.18
CA SER A 292 2.20 43.17 -9.14
C SER A 292 1.66 41.80 -9.59
N MET A 293 0.36 41.53 -9.36
CA MET A 293 -0.30 40.30 -9.82
C MET A 293 -0.41 40.20 -11.34
N SER A 294 -0.47 41.32 -12.08
CA SER A 294 -0.55 41.28 -13.55
C SER A 294 0.69 40.69 -14.21
N THR A 295 1.81 40.63 -13.50
CA THR A 295 3.07 40.01 -13.95
C THR A 295 3.35 38.68 -13.26
N THR A 296 3.11 38.59 -11.95
CA THR A 296 3.40 37.38 -11.16
C THR A 296 2.43 36.24 -11.42
N LEU A 297 1.14 36.53 -11.66
CA LEU A 297 0.16 35.49 -11.92
C LEU A 297 0.38 34.80 -13.28
N PRO A 298 0.55 35.51 -14.42
CA PRO A 298 0.91 34.87 -15.69
C PRO A 298 2.26 34.15 -15.65
N ALA A 299 3.25 34.71 -14.95
CA ALA A 299 4.55 34.04 -14.77
C ALA A 299 4.42 32.74 -13.98
N SER A 300 3.63 32.74 -12.89
CA SER A 300 3.38 31.55 -12.07
C SER A 300 2.57 30.50 -12.84
N LEU A 301 1.56 30.92 -13.62
CA LEU A 301 0.77 30.03 -14.47
C LEU A 301 1.61 29.43 -15.60
N GLY A 302 2.44 30.23 -16.25
CA GLY A 302 3.38 29.76 -17.27
C GLY A 302 4.39 28.77 -16.71
N LEU A 303 4.95 29.05 -15.52
CA LEU A 303 5.84 28.13 -14.82
C LEU A 303 5.12 26.83 -14.42
N SER A 304 3.91 26.93 -13.85
CA SER A 304 3.11 25.76 -13.48
C SER A 304 2.75 24.92 -14.70
N LEU A 305 2.37 25.54 -15.83
CA LEU A 305 2.07 24.84 -17.08
C LEU A 305 3.32 24.11 -17.61
N LEU A 306 4.47 24.79 -17.62
CA LEU A 306 5.74 24.18 -18.02
C LEU A 306 6.08 22.97 -17.14
N LEU A 307 5.92 23.08 -15.82
CA LEU A 307 6.18 21.98 -14.90
C LEU A 307 5.15 20.84 -15.03
N CYS A 308 3.88 21.14 -15.33
CA CYS A 308 2.86 20.13 -15.63
C CYS A 308 3.21 19.35 -16.91
N LEU A 309 3.53 20.05 -17.99
CA LEU A 309 3.96 19.43 -19.25
C LEU A 309 5.24 18.62 -19.06
N GLY A 310 6.20 19.16 -18.29
CA GLY A 310 7.41 18.45 -17.89
C GLY A 310 7.10 17.17 -17.10
N ALA A 311 6.17 17.21 -16.15
CA ALA A 311 5.75 16.04 -15.39
C ALA A 311 4.99 15.01 -16.24
N TRP A 312 4.22 15.41 -17.24
CA TRP A 312 3.59 14.48 -18.17
C TRP A 312 4.61 13.76 -19.06
N VAL A 313 5.60 14.48 -19.58
CA VAL A 313 6.61 13.94 -20.50
C VAL A 313 7.72 13.19 -19.75
N LEU A 314 8.27 13.79 -18.69
CA LEU A 314 9.41 13.28 -17.93
C LEU A 314 9.00 12.54 -16.66
N GLY A 315 7.72 12.53 -16.28
CA GLY A 315 7.25 11.89 -15.06
C GLY A 315 7.53 10.40 -15.02
N ARG A 316 7.24 9.67 -16.10
CA ARG A 316 7.49 8.22 -16.14
C ARG A 316 9.00 7.91 -16.01
N PRO A 317 9.92 8.55 -16.77
CA PRO A 317 11.37 8.42 -16.52
C PRO A 317 11.80 8.82 -15.10
N ALA A 318 11.25 9.90 -14.55
CA ALA A 318 11.59 10.36 -13.21
C ALA A 318 11.15 9.36 -12.13
N LEU A 319 10.00 8.69 -12.33
CA LEU A 319 9.49 7.69 -11.40
C LEU A 319 10.26 6.37 -11.41
N HIS A 320 10.97 6.02 -12.51
CA HIS A 320 11.86 4.84 -12.54
C HIS A 320 12.99 4.93 -11.50
N VAL A 321 13.32 6.13 -11.03
CA VAL A 321 14.27 6.30 -9.94
C VAL A 321 13.78 5.60 -8.66
N PHE A 322 12.46 5.52 -8.44
CA PHE A 322 11.86 4.85 -7.30
C PHE A 322 11.62 3.34 -7.51
N GLY A 323 11.55 2.88 -8.76
CA GLY A 323 11.37 1.47 -9.13
C GLY A 323 10.41 1.31 -10.31
N ASP A 324 10.48 0.19 -11.01
CA ASP A 324 9.70 -0.02 -12.24
C ASP A 324 8.19 -0.10 -11.96
N GLY A 325 7.78 -0.80 -10.89
CA GLY A 325 6.37 -0.84 -10.46
C GLY A 325 5.78 0.54 -10.14
N TYR A 326 6.55 1.40 -9.45
CA TYR A 326 6.13 2.78 -9.19
C TYR A 326 6.07 3.61 -10.47
N ALA A 327 6.96 3.39 -11.44
CA ALA A 327 6.95 4.14 -12.68
C ALA A 327 5.71 3.90 -13.55
N GLU A 328 5.15 2.69 -13.50
CA GLU A 328 3.95 2.34 -14.25
C GLU A 328 2.70 2.85 -13.55
N GLU A 329 2.53 2.56 -12.26
CA GLU A 329 1.28 2.83 -11.54
C GLU A 329 1.22 4.27 -10.97
N SER A 330 2.34 4.86 -10.55
CA SER A 330 2.34 6.22 -10.00
C SER A 330 2.31 7.31 -11.09
N TRP A 331 2.59 6.98 -12.36
CA TRP A 331 2.60 7.97 -13.43
C TRP A 331 1.20 8.51 -13.72
N ILE A 332 0.19 7.64 -13.79
CA ILE A 332 -1.19 8.10 -14.05
C ILE A 332 -1.70 8.98 -12.89
N LEU A 333 -1.35 8.61 -11.65
CA LEU A 333 -1.64 9.42 -10.46
C LEU A 333 -0.98 10.79 -10.58
N LEU A 334 0.33 10.83 -10.88
CA LEU A 334 1.06 12.07 -11.06
C LEU A 334 0.45 12.93 -12.17
N ALA A 335 0.10 12.33 -13.31
CA ALA A 335 -0.48 13.01 -14.45
C ALA A 335 -1.85 13.64 -14.14
N LEU A 336 -2.65 13.01 -13.27
CA LEU A 336 -3.93 13.53 -12.77
C LEU A 336 -3.75 14.57 -11.66
N LEU A 337 -2.70 14.45 -10.84
CA LEU A 337 -2.44 15.39 -9.75
C LEU A 337 -1.88 16.73 -10.26
N VAL A 338 -0.89 16.73 -11.16
CA VAL A 338 -0.17 17.96 -11.54
C VAL A 338 -1.03 19.09 -12.14
N PRO A 339 -2.11 18.85 -12.91
CA PRO A 339 -2.94 19.92 -13.46
C PRO A 339 -3.62 20.76 -12.38
N ALA A 340 -3.82 20.22 -11.17
CA ALA A 340 -4.31 20.96 -10.02
C ALA A 340 -3.46 22.19 -9.72
N GLY A 341 -2.14 22.14 -10.00
CA GLY A 341 -1.21 23.24 -9.80
C GLY A 341 -1.64 24.54 -10.50
N LEU A 342 -2.30 24.45 -11.66
CA LEU A 342 -2.80 25.63 -12.38
C LEU A 342 -3.85 26.39 -11.58
N TRP A 343 -4.80 25.66 -10.97
CA TRP A 343 -5.80 26.27 -10.09
C TRP A 343 -5.18 26.74 -8.77
N MET A 344 -4.27 25.95 -8.19
CA MET A 344 -3.61 26.34 -6.94
C MET A 344 -2.86 27.67 -7.08
N VAL A 345 -2.20 27.92 -8.22
CA VAL A 345 -1.58 29.21 -8.50
C VAL A 345 -2.59 30.36 -8.38
N VAL A 346 -3.76 30.24 -9.01
CA VAL A 346 -4.81 31.27 -8.92
C VAL A 346 -5.30 31.41 -7.48
N LYS A 347 -5.57 30.29 -6.80
CA LYS A 347 -6.01 30.25 -5.40
C LYS A 347 -5.02 30.95 -4.47
N ASP A 348 -3.73 30.64 -4.57
CA ASP A 348 -2.68 31.23 -3.72
C ASP A 348 -2.53 32.74 -3.93
N HIS A 349 -2.65 33.20 -5.18
CA HIS A 349 -2.63 34.63 -5.52
C HIS A 349 -3.85 35.37 -4.95
N LEU A 350 -5.04 34.78 -5.06
CA LEU A 350 -6.26 35.33 -4.45
C LEU A 350 -6.17 35.38 -2.92
N VAL A 351 -5.64 34.32 -2.30
CA VAL A 351 -5.42 34.27 -0.85
C VAL A 351 -4.41 35.32 -0.41
N ALA A 352 -3.31 35.52 -1.15
CA ALA A 352 -2.34 36.58 -0.88
C ALA A 352 -3.00 37.96 -0.91
N LEU A 353 -3.83 38.23 -1.93
CA LEU A 353 -4.58 39.48 -2.05
C LEU A 353 -5.56 39.68 -0.89
N TRP A 354 -6.38 38.67 -0.57
CA TRP A 354 -7.36 38.77 0.51
C TRP A 354 -6.73 38.92 1.89
N ARG A 355 -5.54 38.36 2.11
CA ARG A 355 -4.78 38.59 3.35
C ARG A 355 -4.33 40.04 3.48
N VAL A 356 -3.88 40.67 2.39
CA VAL A 356 -3.47 42.09 2.38
C VAL A 356 -4.67 43.03 2.48
N GLU A 357 -5.78 42.71 1.81
CA GLU A 357 -7.07 43.42 1.93
C GLU A 357 -7.77 43.19 3.28
N ARG A 358 -7.19 42.37 4.16
CA ARG A 358 -7.77 41.98 5.46
C ARG A 358 -9.15 41.33 5.36
N ARG A 359 -9.46 40.69 4.23
CA ARG A 359 -10.70 39.92 4.00
C ARG A 359 -10.59 38.49 4.54
N PHE A 360 -10.04 38.33 5.73
CA PHE A 360 -9.74 37.03 6.35
C PHE A 360 -10.96 36.11 6.45
N ALA A 361 -12.14 36.66 6.73
CA ALA A 361 -13.39 35.90 6.84
C ALA A 361 -13.87 35.33 5.50
N LEU A 362 -13.58 36.00 4.37
CA LEU A 362 -13.89 35.45 3.05
C LEU A 362 -12.89 34.34 2.69
N ALA A 363 -11.60 34.60 2.87
CA ALA A 363 -10.54 33.63 2.59
C ALA A 363 -10.73 32.33 3.39
N THR A 364 -11.10 32.44 4.68
CA THR A 364 -11.33 31.27 5.55
C THR A 364 -12.54 30.45 5.10
N ARG A 365 -13.65 31.11 4.70
CA ARG A 365 -14.86 30.40 4.24
C ARG A 365 -14.62 29.65 2.93
N LEU A 366 -13.97 30.30 1.98
CA LEU A 366 -13.68 29.70 0.68
C LEU A 366 -12.66 28.56 0.81
N ALA A 367 -11.61 28.74 1.62
CA ALA A 367 -10.65 27.68 1.91
C ALA A 367 -11.30 26.49 2.63
N GLY A 368 -12.19 26.74 3.61
CA GLY A 368 -12.92 25.68 4.29
C GLY A 368 -13.86 24.90 3.36
N GLY A 369 -14.61 25.60 2.50
CA GLY A 369 -15.47 24.96 1.50
C GLY A 369 -14.69 24.16 0.45
N ALA A 370 -13.54 24.69 0.02
CA ALA A 370 -12.61 24.00 -0.88
C ALA A 370 -12.12 22.68 -0.27
N VAL A 371 -11.61 22.70 0.98
CA VAL A 371 -11.14 21.48 1.65
C VAL A 371 -12.24 20.42 1.76
N VAL A 372 -13.48 20.80 2.06
CA VAL A 372 -14.61 19.85 2.11
C VAL A 372 -14.81 19.20 0.74
N LEU A 373 -14.80 20.00 -0.33
CA LEU A 373 -15.01 19.52 -1.68
C LEU A 373 -13.84 18.63 -2.15
N GLU A 374 -12.60 19.05 -1.91
CA GLU A 374 -11.37 18.30 -2.20
C GLU A 374 -11.39 16.93 -1.50
N VAL A 375 -11.65 16.89 -0.19
CA VAL A 375 -11.69 15.65 0.60
C VAL A 375 -12.83 14.75 0.16
N THR A 376 -14.02 15.31 -0.09
CA THR A 376 -15.18 14.51 -0.52
C THR A 376 -14.93 13.93 -1.92
N GLY A 377 -14.44 14.72 -2.85
CA GLY A 377 -14.10 14.27 -4.20
C GLY A 377 -13.02 13.19 -4.20
N ALA A 378 -11.94 13.41 -3.44
CA ALA A 378 -10.87 12.43 -3.27
C ALA A 378 -11.36 11.13 -2.62
N ALA A 379 -12.16 11.21 -1.56
CA ALA A 379 -12.64 10.03 -0.84
C ALA A 379 -13.63 9.21 -1.69
N VAL A 380 -14.61 9.86 -2.33
CA VAL A 380 -15.56 9.20 -3.23
C VAL A 380 -14.82 8.58 -4.41
N GLY A 381 -13.91 9.33 -5.02
CA GLY A 381 -13.08 8.84 -6.12
C GLY A 381 -12.22 7.64 -5.71
N GLY A 382 -11.60 7.68 -4.54
CA GLY A 382 -10.75 6.61 -4.02
C GLY A 382 -11.52 5.32 -3.75
N VAL A 383 -12.72 5.43 -3.18
CA VAL A 383 -13.59 4.27 -2.93
C VAL A 383 -14.10 3.65 -4.22
N VAL A 384 -14.42 4.46 -5.24
CA VAL A 384 -15.01 3.96 -6.50
C VAL A 384 -13.95 3.44 -7.48
N GLY A 385 -12.77 4.06 -7.53
CA GLY A 385 -11.80 3.83 -8.59
C GLY A 385 -10.34 3.70 -8.13
N GLY A 386 -10.11 3.41 -6.84
CA GLY A 386 -8.76 3.27 -6.29
C GLY A 386 -7.90 4.52 -6.44
N GLY A 387 -6.59 4.36 -6.62
CA GLY A 387 -5.65 5.47 -6.74
C GLY A 387 -6.01 6.48 -7.85
N PRO A 388 -6.24 6.02 -9.10
CA PRO A 388 -6.64 6.91 -10.20
C PRO A 388 -7.98 7.59 -9.95
N GLY A 389 -8.94 6.87 -9.36
CA GLY A 389 -10.22 7.41 -8.95
C GLY A 389 -10.08 8.54 -7.93
N LEU A 390 -9.24 8.36 -6.90
CA LEU A 390 -8.93 9.40 -5.90
C LEU A 390 -8.34 10.65 -6.58
N ALA A 391 -7.32 10.48 -7.41
CA ALA A 391 -6.67 11.58 -8.09
C ALA A 391 -7.63 12.32 -9.05
N ALA A 392 -8.45 11.58 -9.79
CA ALA A 392 -9.47 12.16 -10.67
C ALA A 392 -10.58 12.88 -9.90
N GLY A 393 -11.05 12.30 -8.79
CA GLY A 393 -12.07 12.90 -7.91
C GLY A 393 -11.57 14.19 -7.25
N TRP A 394 -10.31 14.21 -6.81
CA TRP A 394 -9.67 15.42 -6.31
C TRP A 394 -9.48 16.48 -7.40
N LEU A 395 -9.05 16.09 -8.60
CA LEU A 395 -8.92 17.00 -9.74
C LEU A 395 -10.28 17.59 -10.15
N ALA A 396 -11.34 16.79 -10.15
CA ALA A 396 -12.70 17.23 -10.44
C ALA A 396 -13.21 18.23 -9.40
N ALA A 397 -12.94 17.98 -8.11
CA ALA A 397 -13.21 18.93 -7.03
C ALA A 397 -12.49 20.27 -7.28
N ILE A 398 -11.20 20.23 -7.60
CA ILE A 398 -10.40 21.41 -7.93
C ILE A 398 -10.93 22.15 -9.17
N ALA A 399 -11.34 21.43 -10.21
CA ALA A 399 -11.94 22.03 -11.40
C ALA A 399 -13.27 22.73 -11.07
N LEU A 400 -14.09 22.12 -10.22
CA LEU A 400 -15.34 22.71 -9.75
C LEU A 400 -15.08 23.96 -8.90
N GLU A 401 -14.08 23.94 -8.02
CA GLU A 401 -13.66 25.16 -7.30
C GLU A 401 -13.27 26.28 -8.26
N ALA A 402 -12.47 25.96 -9.27
CA ALA A 402 -12.02 26.91 -10.28
C ALA A 402 -13.21 27.57 -10.98
N LEU A 403 -14.22 26.77 -11.36
CA LEU A 403 -15.45 27.25 -11.98
C LEU A 403 -16.27 28.14 -11.04
N LEU A 404 -16.48 27.71 -9.80
CA LEU A 404 -17.24 28.46 -8.80
C LEU A 404 -16.56 29.78 -8.42
N ALA A 405 -15.23 29.83 -8.51
CA ALA A 405 -14.46 31.01 -8.21
C ALA A 405 -14.31 32.00 -9.38
N VAL A 406 -14.79 31.68 -10.59
CA VAL A 406 -14.74 32.58 -11.77
C VAL A 406 -15.26 34.00 -11.48
N PRO A 407 -16.42 34.20 -10.79
CA PRO A 407 -16.90 35.55 -10.46
C PRO A 407 -15.97 36.30 -9.51
N LEU A 408 -15.35 35.59 -8.57
CA LEU A 408 -14.40 36.15 -7.61
C LEU A 408 -13.09 36.53 -8.29
N VAL A 409 -12.59 35.67 -9.20
CA VAL A 409 -11.44 35.94 -10.05
C VAL A 409 -11.70 37.17 -10.92
N ARG A 410 -12.88 37.26 -11.58
CA ARG A 410 -13.26 38.45 -12.37
C ARG A 410 -13.42 39.70 -11.51
N GLY A 411 -13.97 39.61 -10.30
CA GLY A 411 -14.08 40.74 -9.39
C GLY A 411 -12.72 41.22 -8.85
N ALA A 412 -11.80 40.29 -8.59
CA ALA A 412 -10.47 40.60 -8.06
C ALA A 412 -9.47 41.02 -9.15
N LEU A 413 -9.59 40.46 -10.36
CA LEU A 413 -8.60 40.58 -11.45
C LEU A 413 -9.16 41.19 -12.75
N GLY A 414 -10.49 41.33 -12.91
CA GLY A 414 -11.14 41.71 -14.17
C GLY A 414 -10.95 43.15 -14.64
N GLY A 415 -10.20 43.96 -13.87
CA GLY A 415 -9.73 45.29 -14.28
C GLY A 415 -8.22 45.37 -14.53
N LEU A 416 -7.50 44.24 -14.48
CA LEU A 416 -6.04 44.21 -14.68
C LEU A 416 -5.69 44.14 -16.17
N PRO A 417 -4.89 45.08 -16.69
CA PRO A 417 -4.27 44.91 -18.00
C PRO A 417 -3.22 43.80 -17.89
N TRP A 418 -3.51 42.63 -18.46
CA TRP A 418 -2.56 41.51 -18.53
C TRP A 418 -1.37 41.93 -19.39
N GLN A 419 -0.21 42.15 -18.78
CA GLN A 419 0.99 42.62 -19.47
C GLN A 419 2.04 41.50 -19.51
N LEU A 420 2.32 40.98 -20.71
CA LEU A 420 3.60 40.34 -21.01
C LEU A 420 4.72 41.39 -20.80
N PRO A 421 5.92 41.02 -20.33
CA PRO A 421 6.82 41.95 -19.65
C PRO A 421 7.34 43.08 -20.57
N ALA A 422 6.86 44.33 -20.37
CA ALA A 422 7.59 45.60 -20.63
C ALA A 422 6.88 46.87 -20.05
N LEU A 423 7.66 47.64 -19.24
CA LEU A 423 7.65 49.06 -18.73
C LEU A 423 6.38 50.00 -18.69
N PRO A 424 6.34 51.00 -17.75
CA PRO A 424 5.14 51.38 -16.95
C PRO A 424 4.34 52.62 -17.41
N GLY A 425 3.02 52.66 -17.11
CA GLY A 425 2.16 53.85 -17.28
C GLY A 425 0.71 53.79 -16.71
N ARG A 426 0.53 54.44 -15.55
CA ARG A 426 -0.65 54.97 -14.76
C ARG A 426 -2.14 54.70 -15.09
N ALA A 427 -2.79 53.98 -14.15
CA ALA A 427 -3.88 54.35 -13.20
C ALA A 427 -5.23 54.99 -13.64
N ARG A 428 -6.36 54.40 -13.16
CA ARG A 428 -7.23 54.97 -12.10
C ARG A 428 -8.37 54.03 -11.64
N ALA A 429 -8.77 54.22 -10.38
CA ALA A 429 -9.61 53.39 -9.50
C ALA A 429 -11.13 53.54 -9.70
N HIS A 430 -11.95 52.67 -9.08
CA HIS A 430 -13.11 53.05 -8.22
C HIS A 430 -13.64 51.88 -7.35
N SER A 431 -14.20 52.27 -6.21
CA SER A 431 -14.71 51.56 -5.02
C SER A 431 -16.16 51.03 -5.20
N GLU A 432 -16.73 50.09 -4.43
CA GLU A 432 -17.21 50.13 -3.03
C GLU A 432 -17.88 48.77 -2.71
N ARG A 433 -17.62 48.11 -1.55
CA ARG A 433 -18.38 48.06 -0.27
C ARG A 433 -19.68 47.23 -0.21
N GLY A 434 -19.77 46.50 0.91
CA GLY A 434 -21.00 46.03 1.57
C GLY A 434 -21.26 44.54 1.41
N ALA A 435 -21.69 43.75 2.40
CA ALA A 435 -21.84 43.82 3.86
C ALA A 435 -22.38 42.44 4.30
N ALA A 436 -22.33 42.15 5.61
CA ALA A 436 -23.04 41.08 6.34
C ALA A 436 -22.48 39.64 6.19
N SER A 437 -21.81 39.08 7.21
CA SER A 437 -22.36 38.23 8.30
C SER A 437 -23.13 37.02 7.76
N TRP A 438 -22.87 35.76 8.13
CA TRP A 438 -22.91 35.22 9.49
C TRP A 438 -22.06 33.94 9.63
N ALA A 439 -21.89 33.55 10.89
CA ALA A 439 -21.10 32.46 11.44
C ALA A 439 -21.36 31.09 10.79
N PHE A 440 -20.31 30.28 10.64
CA PHE A 440 -20.22 28.82 10.83
C PHE A 440 -18.95 28.29 10.12
N ALA A 441 -17.77 28.47 10.72
CA ALA A 441 -16.51 27.90 10.21
C ALA A 441 -15.87 26.87 11.16
N SER A 442 -16.48 26.63 12.32
CA SER A 442 -15.99 25.66 13.31
C SER A 442 -16.72 24.32 13.24
N ALA A 443 -17.89 24.29 12.59
CA ALA A 443 -18.67 23.07 12.40
C ALA A 443 -18.20 22.26 11.18
N ALA A 444 -17.65 22.89 10.14
CA ALA A 444 -17.27 22.20 8.90
C ALA A 444 -16.08 21.23 9.09
N VAL A 445 -15.11 21.56 9.95
CA VAL A 445 -13.93 20.68 10.20
C VAL A 445 -14.31 19.48 11.06
N VAL A 446 -15.22 19.65 12.02
CA VAL A 446 -15.75 18.55 12.84
C VAL A 446 -16.75 17.71 12.04
N LEU A 447 -17.53 18.32 11.14
CA LEU A 447 -18.43 17.63 10.23
C LEU A 447 -17.68 16.81 9.18
N VAL A 448 -16.50 17.25 8.70
CA VAL A 448 -15.66 16.46 7.78
C VAL A 448 -15.00 15.28 8.49
N VAL A 449 -14.52 15.46 9.73
CA VAL A 449 -14.03 14.34 10.55
C VAL A 449 -15.18 13.40 10.92
N ALA A 450 -16.38 13.91 11.19
CA ALA A 450 -17.58 13.11 11.49
C ALA A 450 -18.28 12.52 10.26
N VAL A 451 -18.02 13.02 9.05
CA VAL A 451 -18.46 12.43 7.77
C VAL A 451 -17.44 11.38 7.32
N ALA A 452 -16.14 11.60 7.53
CA ALA A 452 -15.13 10.55 7.41
C ALA A 452 -15.37 9.43 8.44
N PHE A 453 -15.67 9.79 9.70
CA PHE A 453 -16.14 8.84 10.72
C PHE A 453 -17.55 8.31 10.44
N GLY A 454 -18.40 9.04 9.74
CA GLY A 454 -19.78 8.66 9.43
C GLY A 454 -19.83 7.64 8.29
N VAL A 455 -18.92 7.75 7.31
CA VAL A 455 -18.70 6.77 6.24
C VAL A 455 -18.02 5.51 6.80
N VAL A 456 -17.17 5.64 7.83
CA VAL A 456 -16.57 4.51 8.57
C VAL A 456 -17.53 3.88 9.59
N ALA A 457 -18.32 4.67 10.31
CA ALA A 457 -19.31 4.19 11.29
C ALA A 457 -20.56 3.62 10.60
N ALA A 458 -20.85 4.05 9.37
CA ALA A 458 -21.79 3.35 8.48
C ALA A 458 -21.29 1.95 8.09
N ARG A 459 -20.00 1.61 8.31
CA ARG A 459 -19.50 0.23 8.30
C ARG A 459 -19.48 -0.44 9.69
N GLY A 460 -19.37 0.34 10.77
CA GLY A 460 -19.40 -0.16 12.16
C GLY A 460 -20.79 -0.52 12.70
N GLY A 461 -21.85 -0.29 11.91
CA GLY A 461 -23.25 -0.44 12.33
C GLY A 461 -24.14 -1.10 11.27
N SER A 462 -23.62 -2.06 10.52
CA SER A 462 -24.45 -3.02 9.80
C SER A 462 -23.64 -4.27 9.48
N SER A 463 -23.86 -5.29 10.29
CA SER A 463 -23.93 -6.67 9.83
C SER A 463 -24.56 -6.74 8.44
N GLY A 464 -23.87 -7.38 7.49
CA GLY A 464 -24.37 -7.62 6.14
C GLY A 464 -23.71 -6.74 5.10
N SER A 465 -22.45 -7.06 4.76
CA SER A 465 -22.00 -6.98 3.38
C SER A 465 -23.05 -7.72 2.54
N GLN A 466 -23.99 -6.99 1.91
CA GLN A 466 -24.56 -7.54 0.70
C GLN A 466 -23.46 -7.38 -0.35
N ALA A 467 -22.67 -8.44 -0.47
CA ALA A 467 -22.24 -8.93 -1.75
C ALA A 467 -23.34 -8.63 -2.77
N GLU A 468 -22.98 -8.16 -3.96
CA GLU A 468 -23.89 -8.35 -5.09
C GLU A 468 -24.31 -9.82 -5.03
N PRO A 469 -25.61 -10.14 -4.93
CA PRO A 469 -26.02 -11.52 -5.03
C PRO A 469 -25.60 -11.95 -6.43
N VAL A 470 -24.48 -12.66 -6.51
CA VAL A 470 -24.21 -13.56 -7.61
C VAL A 470 -25.49 -14.40 -7.70
N PRO A 471 -26.19 -14.42 -8.84
CA PRO A 471 -27.41 -15.20 -8.97
C PRO A 471 -27.11 -16.60 -8.46
N ASP A 472 -27.83 -16.98 -7.40
CA ASP A 472 -27.63 -18.13 -6.52
C ASP A 472 -26.48 -19.05 -6.95
N ALA A 473 -25.33 -18.96 -6.27
CA ALA A 473 -24.41 -20.09 -6.23
C ALA A 473 -25.12 -21.22 -5.46
N VAL A 474 -26.04 -21.91 -6.13
CA VAL A 474 -26.75 -23.06 -5.59
C VAL A 474 -25.70 -24.11 -5.30
N ALA A 475 -25.53 -24.53 -4.06
CA ALA A 475 -24.73 -25.71 -3.75
C ALA A 475 -25.40 -26.92 -4.42
N CYS A 476 -24.71 -27.58 -5.35
CA CYS A 476 -25.22 -28.79 -5.97
C CYS A 476 -24.91 -29.99 -5.07
N PRO A 477 -25.91 -30.75 -4.58
CA PRO A 477 -25.64 -32.02 -3.95
C PRO A 477 -25.06 -33.00 -4.98
N PRO A 478 -24.19 -33.94 -4.57
CA PRO A 478 -23.68 -34.95 -5.46
C PRO A 478 -24.80 -35.86 -5.96
N THR A 479 -24.70 -36.31 -7.21
CA THR A 479 -25.63 -37.23 -7.87
C THR A 479 -24.85 -38.23 -8.72
N SER A 480 -25.48 -39.33 -9.15
CA SER A 480 -24.82 -40.34 -9.99
C SER A 480 -24.24 -39.80 -11.30
N THR A 481 -24.82 -38.72 -11.83
CA THR A 481 -24.37 -38.06 -13.06
C THR A 481 -23.45 -36.86 -12.80
N ARG A 482 -23.32 -36.43 -11.54
CA ARG A 482 -22.46 -35.33 -11.08
C ARG A 482 -21.95 -35.66 -9.67
N PRO A 483 -20.94 -36.53 -9.54
CA PRO A 483 -20.42 -36.94 -8.25
C PRO A 483 -19.65 -35.82 -7.53
N GLY A 484 -19.25 -34.76 -8.24
CA GLY A 484 -18.39 -33.68 -7.73
C GLY A 484 -16.92 -33.87 -8.14
N PRO A 485 -16.02 -32.99 -7.68
CA PRO A 485 -14.60 -33.07 -8.03
C PRO A 485 -13.93 -34.26 -7.36
N LEU A 486 -12.82 -34.74 -7.93
CA LEU A 486 -11.89 -35.61 -7.21
C LEU A 486 -11.30 -34.83 -6.03
N VAL A 487 -11.28 -35.46 -4.86
CA VAL A 487 -10.66 -34.87 -3.66
C VAL A 487 -9.18 -35.23 -3.65
N ASP A 488 -8.32 -34.21 -3.65
CA ASP A 488 -6.88 -34.33 -3.44
C ASP A 488 -6.49 -33.89 -2.02
N LEU A 489 -5.61 -34.65 -1.37
CA LEU A 489 -5.10 -34.35 -0.04
C LEU A 489 -3.57 -34.44 0.00
N GLY A 490 -2.91 -33.33 0.35
CA GLY A 490 -1.45 -33.24 0.43
C GLY A 490 -0.85 -34.11 1.54
N VAL A 491 0.09 -34.99 1.17
CA VAL A 491 0.88 -35.85 2.07
C VAL A 491 2.37 -35.70 1.77
N GLN A 492 3.17 -35.44 2.81
CA GLN A 492 4.62 -35.27 2.69
C GLN A 492 5.35 -36.29 3.56
N ALA A 493 6.38 -36.93 3.01
CA ALA A 493 7.26 -37.80 3.78
C ALA A 493 8.37 -37.00 4.50
N ALA A 494 8.67 -35.78 4.07
CA ALA A 494 9.73 -34.96 4.63
C ALA A 494 9.33 -34.36 5.99
N THR A 495 10.23 -34.45 6.97
CA THR A 495 9.99 -33.99 8.35
C THR A 495 10.65 -32.64 8.67
N GLY A 496 11.52 -32.15 7.78
CA GLY A 496 12.39 -30.98 8.02
C GLY A 496 13.45 -31.14 9.12
N ASP A 497 13.50 -32.28 9.82
CA ASP A 497 14.50 -32.59 10.84
C ASP A 497 15.72 -33.29 10.20
N PRO A 498 16.93 -32.68 10.20
CA PRO A 498 18.13 -33.32 9.66
C PRO A 498 18.48 -34.65 10.34
N ALA A 499 18.11 -34.86 11.60
CA ALA A 499 18.35 -36.11 12.33
C ALA A 499 17.38 -37.22 11.93
N ARG A 500 16.20 -36.85 11.40
CA ARG A 500 15.15 -37.78 11.00
C ARG A 500 14.47 -37.26 9.73
N PRO A 501 15.15 -37.18 8.58
CA PRO A 501 14.72 -36.40 7.42
C PRO A 501 13.41 -36.87 6.77
N LEU A 502 13.04 -38.14 6.98
CA LEU A 502 11.83 -38.75 6.42
C LEU A 502 11.03 -39.50 7.50
N LEU A 503 9.71 -39.37 7.43
CA LEU A 503 8.74 -40.23 8.13
C LEU A 503 8.94 -41.68 7.71
N SER A 504 8.84 -42.63 8.63
CA SER A 504 8.92 -44.05 8.32
C SER A 504 7.81 -44.48 7.35
N GLN A 505 8.02 -45.59 6.64
CA GLN A 505 7.01 -46.15 5.74
C GLN A 505 5.65 -46.35 6.45
N ALA A 506 5.66 -46.87 7.68
CA ALA A 506 4.45 -47.10 8.46
C ALA A 506 3.69 -45.80 8.81
N GLU A 507 4.41 -44.71 9.08
CA GLU A 507 3.79 -43.40 9.36
C GLU A 507 3.17 -42.80 8.10
N VAL A 508 3.85 -42.90 6.95
CA VAL A 508 3.30 -42.45 5.66
C VAL A 508 2.07 -43.29 5.29
N GLU A 509 2.12 -44.61 5.47
CA GLU A 509 0.97 -45.50 5.27
C GLU A 509 -0.21 -45.16 6.19
N GLN A 510 0.06 -44.74 7.43
CA GLN A 510 -0.96 -44.28 8.36
C GLN A 510 -1.59 -42.96 7.90
N LEU A 511 -0.79 -42.00 7.44
CA LEU A 511 -1.27 -40.74 6.86
C LEU A 511 -2.16 -40.99 5.63
N VAL A 512 -1.69 -41.81 4.69
CA VAL A 512 -2.46 -42.17 3.50
C VAL A 512 -3.74 -42.93 3.88
N ALA A 513 -3.72 -43.80 4.88
CA ALA A 513 -4.94 -44.42 5.39
C ALA A 513 -5.96 -43.39 5.91
N ARG A 514 -5.50 -42.29 6.52
CA ARG A 514 -6.36 -41.18 6.93
C ARG A 514 -6.85 -40.35 5.74
N ALA A 515 -6.08 -40.23 4.66
CA ALA A 515 -6.56 -39.65 3.41
C ALA A 515 -7.71 -40.47 2.81
N VAL A 516 -7.58 -41.80 2.76
CA VAL A 516 -8.64 -42.70 2.29
C VAL A 516 -9.90 -42.57 3.15
N ASP A 517 -9.76 -42.52 4.47
CA ASP A 517 -10.89 -42.40 5.40
C ASP A 517 -11.62 -41.05 5.27
N ALA A 518 -10.91 -39.97 4.91
CA ALA A 518 -11.49 -38.67 4.57
C ALA A 518 -12.20 -38.69 3.20
N GLY A 519 -11.87 -39.65 2.33
CA GLY A 519 -12.43 -39.81 0.99
C GLY A 519 -11.59 -39.19 -0.12
N ALA A 520 -10.28 -39.09 0.06
CA ALA A 520 -9.37 -38.73 -1.02
C ALA A 520 -9.46 -39.73 -2.18
N SER A 521 -9.41 -39.21 -3.40
CA SER A 521 -9.17 -39.97 -4.64
C SER A 521 -7.75 -39.76 -5.15
N VAL A 522 -7.15 -38.61 -4.81
CA VAL A 522 -5.79 -38.23 -5.16
C VAL A 522 -5.01 -37.93 -3.88
N VAL A 523 -3.72 -38.27 -3.89
CA VAL A 523 -2.75 -37.79 -2.90
C VAL A 523 -1.69 -36.99 -3.63
N SER A 524 -1.49 -35.75 -3.22
CA SER A 524 -0.43 -34.90 -3.74
C SER A 524 0.81 -34.90 -2.86
N THR A 525 1.96 -34.84 -3.52
CA THR A 525 3.28 -34.72 -2.89
C THR A 525 4.22 -33.91 -3.78
N GLY A 526 5.40 -33.53 -3.26
CA GLY A 526 6.33 -32.63 -3.95
C GLY A 526 7.73 -33.19 -4.10
N VAL A 527 8.40 -32.83 -5.20
CA VAL A 527 9.82 -33.07 -5.44
C VAL A 527 10.52 -31.75 -5.74
N SER A 528 11.40 -31.35 -4.83
CA SER A 528 12.31 -30.23 -5.08
C SER A 528 13.60 -30.72 -5.74
N TRP A 529 13.87 -30.29 -6.97
CA TRP A 529 15.13 -30.58 -7.67
C TRP A 529 16.35 -30.05 -6.91
N GLN A 530 16.19 -28.96 -6.18
CA GLN A 530 17.26 -28.43 -5.33
C GLN A 530 17.67 -29.42 -4.23
N MET A 531 16.72 -30.17 -3.70
CA MET A 531 16.94 -31.18 -2.67
C MET A 531 17.28 -32.55 -3.25
N ALA A 532 16.78 -32.86 -4.45
CA ALA A 532 17.13 -34.06 -5.21
C ALA A 532 18.59 -33.97 -5.69
N ARG A 533 19.53 -34.39 -4.84
CA ARG A 533 20.95 -34.45 -5.20
C ARG A 533 21.25 -35.73 -5.98
N PRO A 534 22.05 -35.65 -7.06
CA PRO A 534 22.54 -36.85 -7.72
C PRO A 534 23.32 -37.75 -6.76
N THR A 535 23.05 -39.05 -6.79
CA THR A 535 23.76 -40.02 -5.96
C THR A 535 25.10 -40.41 -6.60
N ARG A 536 26.03 -40.95 -5.80
CA ARG A 536 27.32 -41.47 -6.31
C ARG A 536 27.16 -42.66 -7.27
N ALA A 537 26.00 -43.33 -7.24
CA ALA A 537 25.68 -44.46 -8.11
C ALA A 537 24.98 -44.05 -9.42
N GLY A 538 24.72 -42.75 -9.62
CA GLY A 538 23.83 -42.23 -10.67
C GLY A 538 22.39 -42.05 -10.17
N GLY A 539 21.61 -41.21 -10.84
CA GLY A 539 20.20 -40.92 -10.46
C GLY A 539 20.06 -40.10 -9.17
N TYR A 540 18.86 -40.05 -8.61
CA TYR A 540 18.50 -39.30 -7.39
C TYR A 540 18.05 -40.24 -6.27
N ASP A 541 18.03 -39.74 -5.03
CA ASP A 541 17.39 -40.46 -3.91
C ASP A 541 15.89 -40.17 -3.90
N TRP A 542 15.12 -41.17 -4.33
CA TRP A 542 13.66 -41.09 -4.42
C TRP A 542 12.93 -41.60 -3.18
N SER A 543 13.64 -41.95 -2.11
CA SER A 543 13.05 -42.63 -0.96
C SER A 543 11.90 -41.85 -0.30
N GLY A 544 11.93 -40.52 -0.31
CA GLY A 544 10.80 -39.71 0.18
C GLY A 544 9.57 -39.79 -0.73
N LEU A 545 9.78 -39.74 -2.05
CA LEU A 545 8.74 -39.82 -3.06
C LEU A 545 8.10 -41.22 -3.08
N ASP A 546 8.92 -42.28 -3.11
CA ASP A 546 8.47 -43.67 -3.18
C ASP A 546 7.59 -44.05 -1.98
N ARG A 547 7.91 -43.57 -0.76
CA ARG A 547 7.08 -43.84 0.43
C ARG A 547 5.64 -43.36 0.25
N VAL A 548 5.44 -42.16 -0.30
CA VAL A 548 4.10 -41.59 -0.51
C VAL A 548 3.42 -42.27 -1.70
N VAL A 549 4.13 -42.42 -2.82
CA VAL A 549 3.61 -43.04 -4.05
C VAL A 549 3.16 -44.48 -3.78
N ASP A 550 4.01 -45.30 -3.18
CA ASP A 550 3.70 -46.70 -2.93
C ASP A 550 2.56 -46.85 -1.92
N ALA A 551 2.54 -46.03 -0.87
CA ALA A 551 1.45 -46.04 0.12
C ALA A 551 0.09 -45.66 -0.49
N ALA A 552 0.07 -44.68 -1.40
CA ALA A 552 -1.11 -44.23 -2.14
C ALA A 552 -1.60 -45.30 -3.13
N ARG A 553 -0.69 -45.83 -3.96
CA ARG A 553 -1.01 -46.86 -4.96
C ARG A 553 -1.50 -48.16 -4.34
N ALA A 554 -0.92 -48.59 -3.22
CA ALA A 554 -1.37 -49.76 -2.48
C ALA A 554 -2.82 -49.66 -1.99
N ARG A 555 -3.38 -48.44 -1.92
CA ARG A 555 -4.76 -48.15 -1.51
C ARG A 555 -5.66 -47.71 -2.68
N GLY A 556 -5.19 -47.85 -3.92
CA GLY A 556 -5.96 -47.51 -5.11
C GLY A 556 -6.11 -46.01 -5.36
N LEU A 557 -5.31 -45.17 -4.69
CA LEU A 557 -5.32 -43.72 -4.92
C LEU A 557 -4.48 -43.36 -6.15
N THR A 558 -4.83 -42.23 -6.75
CA THR A 558 -4.04 -41.58 -7.78
C THR A 558 -3.03 -40.64 -7.13
N VAL A 559 -1.91 -40.34 -7.80
CA VAL A 559 -0.87 -39.44 -7.26
C VAL A 559 -0.67 -38.23 -8.16
N ARG A 560 -0.55 -37.05 -7.54
CA ARG A 560 -0.01 -35.82 -8.15
C ARG A 560 1.37 -35.53 -7.60
N VAL A 561 2.34 -35.28 -8.47
CA VAL A 561 3.69 -34.85 -8.09
C VAL A 561 3.94 -33.42 -8.55
N GLN A 562 4.20 -32.51 -7.61
CA GLN A 562 4.60 -31.14 -7.90
C GLN A 562 6.11 -31.02 -8.01
N LEU A 563 6.62 -30.38 -9.06
CA LEU A 563 8.06 -30.15 -9.26
C LEU A 563 8.47 -28.72 -8.96
N SER A 564 9.61 -28.53 -8.29
CA SER A 564 10.14 -27.18 -8.03
C SER A 564 11.65 -27.13 -7.85
N GLY A 565 12.19 -25.90 -7.83
CA GLY A 565 13.57 -25.58 -7.44
C GLY A 565 14.64 -25.81 -8.50
N LEU A 566 15.82 -25.25 -8.25
CA LEU A 566 17.02 -25.41 -9.09
C LEU A 566 18.28 -25.52 -8.21
N PRO A 567 18.96 -26.68 -8.21
CA PRO A 567 20.16 -26.87 -7.41
C PRO A 567 21.33 -26.03 -7.93
N GLU A 568 22.24 -25.67 -7.03
CA GLU A 568 23.41 -24.83 -7.32
C GLU A 568 24.27 -25.37 -8.47
N TRP A 569 24.50 -26.69 -8.51
CA TRP A 569 25.30 -27.35 -9.55
C TRP A 569 24.68 -27.26 -10.95
N ALA A 570 23.38 -27.01 -11.04
CA ALA A 570 22.66 -26.89 -12.32
C ALA A 570 22.59 -25.44 -12.84
N ARG A 571 23.07 -24.45 -12.08
CA ARG A 571 22.99 -23.02 -12.43
C ARG A 571 24.02 -22.61 -13.49
N THR A 572 23.74 -21.51 -14.17
CA THR A 572 24.59 -20.94 -15.24
C THR A 572 24.93 -19.45 -15.06
N GLY A 573 24.45 -18.79 -14.01
CA GLY A 573 24.71 -17.35 -13.70
C GLY A 573 25.35 -17.10 -12.32
N PRO A 574 25.83 -15.85 -12.05
CA PRO A 574 26.53 -15.49 -10.81
C PRO A 574 25.65 -15.59 -9.54
N LEU A 575 26.31 -15.83 -8.40
CA LEU A 575 25.73 -16.18 -7.08
C LEU A 575 24.87 -15.07 -6.42
N ASP A 576 24.91 -13.84 -6.93
CA ASP A 576 24.60 -12.64 -6.14
C ASP A 576 23.13 -12.13 -6.24
N LEU A 577 22.24 -12.83 -6.97
CA LEU A 577 20.90 -12.30 -7.27
C LEU A 577 19.72 -12.89 -6.47
N VAL A 578 19.93 -13.87 -5.59
CA VAL A 578 18.78 -14.51 -4.91
C VAL A 578 19.16 -14.92 -3.49
N GLY A 579 18.28 -14.64 -2.53
CA GLY A 579 18.40 -15.10 -1.15
C GLY A 579 18.41 -16.64 -1.02
N PRO A 580 18.50 -17.18 0.20
CA PRO A 580 18.66 -18.63 0.45
C PRO A 580 17.47 -19.52 0.07
N THR A 581 16.48 -19.01 -0.66
CA THR A 581 15.20 -19.69 -0.90
C THR A 581 15.31 -20.74 -2.01
N GLY A 582 14.67 -21.90 -1.79
CA GLY A 582 14.70 -23.06 -2.70
C GLY A 582 13.91 -22.91 -4.00
N TRP A 583 13.47 -21.68 -4.32
CA TRP A 583 12.40 -21.37 -5.27
C TRP A 583 12.90 -20.59 -6.50
N ARG A 584 14.15 -20.83 -6.91
CA ARG A 584 14.69 -20.26 -8.15
C ARG A 584 14.31 -21.15 -9.34
N PRO A 585 13.61 -20.62 -10.37
CA PRO A 585 13.31 -21.36 -11.59
C PRO A 585 14.55 -21.52 -12.50
N PRO A 586 14.61 -22.54 -13.37
CA PRO A 586 15.55 -22.59 -14.48
C PRO A 586 15.14 -21.62 -15.58
N LEU A 587 16.06 -20.73 -15.99
CA LEU A 587 15.73 -19.62 -16.91
C LEU A 587 16.52 -19.66 -18.22
N SER A 588 17.80 -20.05 -18.16
CA SER A 588 18.64 -20.12 -19.35
C SER A 588 18.34 -21.38 -20.17
N THR A 589 18.65 -21.37 -21.46
CA THR A 589 18.50 -22.55 -22.34
C THR A 589 19.22 -23.78 -21.78
N VAL A 590 20.39 -23.58 -21.15
CA VAL A 590 21.17 -24.67 -20.54
C VAL A 590 20.49 -25.17 -19.26
N GLU A 591 19.94 -24.27 -18.43
CA GLU A 591 19.19 -24.63 -17.23
C GLU A 591 17.89 -25.38 -17.59
N LEU A 592 17.15 -24.92 -18.59
CA LEU A 592 15.95 -25.59 -19.09
C LEU A 592 16.26 -26.97 -19.68
N ALA A 593 17.36 -27.12 -20.43
CA ALA A 593 17.79 -28.44 -20.90
C ALA A 593 18.18 -29.41 -19.76
N ARG A 594 18.67 -28.89 -18.64
CA ARG A 594 18.94 -29.68 -17.43
C ARG A 594 17.64 -30.01 -16.68
N TRP A 595 16.71 -29.06 -16.62
CA TRP A 595 15.37 -29.26 -16.07
C TRP A 595 14.62 -30.35 -16.83
N SER A 596 14.60 -30.30 -18.17
CA SER A 596 14.01 -31.34 -19.02
C SER A 596 14.51 -32.74 -18.67
N ARG A 597 15.83 -32.91 -18.50
CA ARG A 597 16.40 -34.21 -18.07
C ARG A 597 15.92 -34.62 -16.69
N PHE A 598 15.87 -33.69 -15.73
CA PHE A 598 15.34 -33.98 -14.40
C PHE A 598 13.87 -34.39 -14.45
N VAL A 599 13.04 -33.72 -15.25
CA VAL A 599 11.63 -34.09 -15.45
C VAL A 599 11.54 -35.50 -16.04
N THR A 600 12.33 -35.83 -17.06
CA THR A 600 12.41 -37.19 -17.61
C THR A 600 12.81 -38.21 -16.55
N ASP A 601 13.85 -37.93 -15.75
CA ASP A 601 14.30 -38.82 -14.67
C ASP A 601 13.20 -39.05 -13.62
N VAL A 602 12.38 -38.04 -13.32
CA VAL A 602 11.22 -38.17 -12.41
C VAL A 602 10.15 -39.05 -13.04
N VAL A 603 9.77 -38.80 -14.31
CA VAL A 603 8.70 -39.54 -14.99
C VAL A 603 9.10 -41.01 -15.19
N ASP A 604 10.32 -41.27 -15.65
CA ASP A 604 10.87 -42.62 -15.81
C ASP A 604 10.91 -43.37 -14.47
N HIS A 605 11.27 -42.69 -13.38
CA HIS A 605 11.25 -43.29 -12.04
C HIS A 605 9.83 -43.60 -11.55
N LEU A 606 8.87 -42.72 -11.83
CA LEU A 606 7.49 -42.93 -11.45
C LEU A 606 6.87 -44.11 -12.19
N ASP A 607 7.26 -44.39 -13.44
CA ASP A 607 6.86 -45.57 -14.22
C ASP A 607 5.33 -45.80 -14.19
N GLY A 608 4.57 -44.76 -14.54
CA GLY A 608 3.10 -44.76 -14.52
C GLY A 608 2.44 -44.78 -13.13
N ARG A 609 3.20 -44.64 -12.03
CA ARG A 609 2.65 -44.60 -10.66
C ARG A 609 2.06 -43.24 -10.25
N ALA A 610 2.24 -42.19 -11.04
CA ALA A 610 1.56 -40.90 -10.88
C ALA A 610 0.72 -40.58 -12.11
N ALA A 611 -0.48 -40.01 -11.93
CA ALA A 611 -1.30 -39.60 -13.06
C ALA A 611 -1.16 -38.12 -13.39
N PHE A 612 -0.71 -37.31 -12.42
CA PHE A 612 -0.57 -35.87 -12.60
C PHE A 612 0.85 -35.42 -12.24
N LEU A 613 1.38 -34.50 -13.03
CA LEU A 613 2.61 -33.79 -12.75
C LEU A 613 2.35 -32.29 -12.85
N GLU A 614 2.64 -31.56 -11.78
CA GLU A 614 2.45 -30.11 -11.73
C GLU A 614 3.76 -29.38 -12.02
N ALA A 615 3.74 -28.57 -13.07
CA ALA A 615 4.87 -27.82 -13.58
C ALA A 615 5.04 -26.50 -12.80
N TRP A 616 5.55 -26.62 -11.57
CA TRP A 616 5.81 -25.51 -10.64
C TRP A 616 4.60 -25.06 -9.81
N THR A 617 4.88 -24.42 -8.66
CA THR A 617 3.86 -23.82 -7.78
C THR A 617 3.95 -22.31 -7.83
N GLU A 618 2.82 -21.63 -7.93
CA GLU A 618 2.66 -20.17 -7.84
C GLU A 618 3.72 -19.37 -8.60
N PRO A 619 3.88 -19.61 -9.92
CA PRO A 619 4.87 -18.90 -10.74
C PRO A 619 4.63 -17.39 -10.83
N ASN A 620 3.41 -16.95 -10.47
CA ASN A 620 3.00 -15.56 -10.39
C ASN A 620 3.32 -14.90 -9.03
N SER A 621 3.88 -15.63 -8.05
CA SER A 621 4.30 -15.11 -6.75
C SER A 621 5.83 -15.01 -6.64
N ALA A 622 6.33 -13.90 -6.09
CA ALA A 622 7.77 -13.72 -5.87
C ALA A 622 8.35 -14.67 -4.81
N ASP A 623 7.50 -15.22 -3.94
CA ASP A 623 7.90 -16.18 -2.90
C ASP A 623 8.29 -17.54 -3.51
N PHE A 624 7.60 -17.91 -4.59
CA PHE A 624 7.78 -19.19 -5.30
C PHE A 624 8.47 -19.03 -6.66
N TRP A 625 8.69 -17.79 -7.11
CA TRP A 625 9.46 -17.43 -8.30
C TRP A 625 10.48 -16.35 -7.97
N ALA A 626 11.57 -16.75 -7.31
CA ALA A 626 12.48 -15.85 -6.60
C ALA A 626 13.25 -14.83 -7.47
N THR A 627 13.18 -14.96 -8.80
CA THR A 627 13.74 -13.98 -9.75
C THR A 627 12.77 -12.85 -10.11
N GLY A 628 11.58 -12.84 -9.52
CA GLY A 628 10.46 -11.98 -9.91
C GLY A 628 9.57 -12.69 -10.94
N PRO A 629 8.24 -12.77 -10.72
CA PRO A 629 7.31 -13.42 -11.64
C PRO A 629 7.50 -12.99 -13.10
N ASP A 630 7.50 -13.95 -14.02
CA ASP A 630 7.69 -13.71 -15.46
C ASP A 630 6.85 -14.70 -16.28
N PRO A 631 5.70 -14.28 -16.84
CA PRO A 631 4.82 -15.14 -17.63
C PRO A 631 5.52 -15.80 -18.83
N ALA A 632 6.45 -15.10 -19.48
CA ALA A 632 7.15 -15.64 -20.65
C ALA A 632 8.22 -16.65 -20.26
N ALA A 633 8.89 -16.45 -19.11
CA ALA A 633 9.80 -17.46 -18.57
C ALA A 633 9.05 -18.70 -18.06
N PHE A 634 7.91 -18.50 -17.42
CA PHE A 634 7.02 -19.58 -17.02
C PHE A 634 6.50 -20.38 -18.23
N ALA A 635 6.05 -19.72 -19.29
CA ALA A 635 5.66 -20.39 -20.54
C ALA A 635 6.77 -21.31 -21.07
N ARG A 636 8.03 -20.85 -21.10
CA ARG A 636 9.18 -21.70 -21.52
C ARG A 636 9.41 -22.89 -20.58
N LEU A 637 9.30 -22.68 -19.27
CA LEU A 637 9.42 -23.76 -18.28
C LEU A 637 8.32 -24.80 -18.46
N LEU A 638 7.09 -24.34 -18.65
CA LEU A 638 5.90 -25.16 -18.85
C LEU A 638 6.03 -26.00 -20.14
N THR A 639 6.34 -25.39 -21.28
CA THR A 639 6.62 -26.11 -22.54
C THR A 639 7.72 -27.15 -22.36
N THR A 640 8.83 -26.77 -21.71
CA THR A 640 9.95 -27.69 -21.46
C THR A 640 9.53 -28.89 -20.60
N THR A 641 8.68 -28.66 -19.60
CA THR A 641 8.15 -29.71 -18.72
C THR A 641 7.19 -30.62 -19.49
N TYR A 642 6.26 -30.04 -20.24
CA TYR A 642 5.29 -30.77 -21.03
C TYR A 642 5.95 -31.67 -22.07
N ASP A 643 6.90 -31.16 -22.86
CA ASP A 643 7.61 -31.93 -23.87
C ASP A 643 8.39 -33.10 -23.25
N ALA A 644 9.03 -32.88 -22.10
CA ALA A 644 9.76 -33.93 -21.39
C ALA A 644 8.81 -35.04 -20.89
N VAL A 645 7.64 -34.66 -20.36
CA VAL A 645 6.62 -35.62 -19.92
C VAL A 645 6.07 -36.40 -21.11
N ARG A 646 5.67 -35.72 -22.20
CA ARG A 646 5.13 -36.37 -23.40
C ARG A 646 6.11 -37.35 -24.04
N ALA A 647 7.42 -37.05 -23.98
CA ALA A 647 8.45 -37.92 -24.51
C ALA A 647 8.71 -39.16 -23.63
N ALA A 648 8.59 -39.01 -22.31
CA ALA A 648 8.85 -40.09 -21.35
C ALA A 648 7.62 -40.98 -21.12
N ASP A 649 6.48 -40.39 -20.77
CA ASP A 649 5.21 -41.09 -20.58
C ASP A 649 4.01 -40.16 -20.94
N PRO A 650 3.38 -40.36 -22.11
CA PRO A 650 2.22 -39.56 -22.52
C PRO A 650 0.96 -39.83 -21.69
N GLY A 651 0.96 -40.85 -20.81
CA GLY A 651 -0.15 -41.13 -19.89
C GLY A 651 -0.19 -40.22 -18.66
N VAL A 652 0.90 -39.50 -18.35
CA VAL A 652 0.99 -38.59 -17.19
C VAL A 652 0.49 -37.20 -17.58
N LEU A 653 -0.64 -36.77 -17.02
CA LEU A 653 -1.24 -35.46 -17.31
C LEU A 653 -0.46 -34.31 -16.66
N VAL A 654 -0.25 -33.23 -17.40
CA VAL A 654 0.50 -32.05 -16.93
C VAL A 654 -0.46 -30.97 -16.44
N VAL A 655 -0.33 -30.59 -15.18
CA VAL A 655 -0.99 -29.40 -14.61
C VAL A 655 -0.08 -28.20 -14.88
N SER A 656 -0.62 -27.12 -15.46
CA SER A 656 0.13 -25.93 -15.88
C SER A 656 1.05 -25.36 -14.80
N GLY A 657 0.62 -25.47 -13.55
CA GLY A 657 1.20 -24.88 -12.35
C GLY A 657 0.11 -24.14 -11.59
N GLY A 658 0.07 -24.27 -10.27
CA GLY A 658 -0.95 -23.66 -9.42
C GLY A 658 -0.75 -22.16 -9.29
N LEU A 659 -1.48 -21.35 -10.07
CA LEU A 659 -1.41 -19.88 -9.94
C LEU A 659 -1.89 -19.46 -8.54
N ALA A 660 -1.15 -18.56 -7.88
CA ALA A 660 -1.62 -17.90 -6.67
C ALA A 660 -2.86 -17.07 -7.00
N GLY A 661 -4.01 -17.42 -6.40
CA GLY A 661 -5.31 -16.86 -6.75
C GLY A 661 -5.75 -17.16 -8.19
N ASN A 662 -6.79 -16.45 -8.65
CA ASN A 662 -7.24 -16.49 -10.03
C ASN A 662 -6.64 -15.30 -10.80
N ASP A 663 -5.34 -15.38 -11.11
CA ASP A 663 -4.59 -14.30 -11.77
C ASP A 663 -4.80 -14.28 -13.30
N LEU A 664 -5.91 -13.66 -13.72
CA LEU A 664 -6.26 -13.47 -15.13
C LEU A 664 -5.18 -12.70 -15.90
N GLY A 665 -4.52 -11.75 -15.23
CA GLY A 665 -3.47 -10.94 -15.83
C GLY A 665 -2.24 -11.76 -16.21
N PHE A 666 -1.73 -12.55 -15.26
CA PHE A 666 -0.57 -13.41 -15.49
C PHE A 666 -0.90 -14.50 -16.51
N LEU A 667 -2.10 -15.10 -16.42
CA LEU A 667 -2.55 -16.12 -17.36
C LEU A 667 -2.68 -15.56 -18.79
N THR A 668 -3.25 -14.36 -18.96
CA THR A 668 -3.32 -13.70 -20.28
C THR A 668 -1.94 -13.54 -20.90
N ARG A 669 -0.96 -13.04 -20.14
CA ARG A 669 0.41 -12.88 -20.65
C ARG A 669 1.14 -14.20 -20.88
N THR A 670 0.76 -15.24 -20.14
CA THR A 670 1.26 -16.61 -20.37
C THR A 670 0.74 -17.13 -21.71
N TYR A 671 -0.55 -17.00 -22.00
CA TYR A 671 -1.13 -17.33 -23.32
C TYR A 671 -0.48 -16.53 -24.46
N GLU A 672 -0.26 -15.22 -24.28
CA GLU A 672 0.45 -14.39 -25.26
C GLU A 672 1.86 -14.92 -25.57
N ALA A 673 2.57 -15.42 -24.55
CA ALA A 673 3.90 -15.99 -24.70
C ALA A 673 3.89 -17.39 -25.34
N LEU A 674 2.85 -18.19 -25.08
CA LEU A 674 2.63 -19.52 -25.67
C LEU A 674 2.17 -19.45 -27.13
N GLY A 675 1.49 -18.37 -27.53
CA GLY A 675 0.91 -18.24 -28.85
C GLY A 675 -0.23 -19.25 -29.03
N SER A 676 -0.11 -20.15 -30.02
CA SER A 676 -1.10 -21.20 -30.28
C SER A 676 -0.75 -22.54 -29.62
N GLU A 677 0.35 -22.62 -28.89
CA GLU A 677 0.76 -23.84 -28.19
C GLU A 677 -0.05 -24.03 -26.90
N ARG A 678 -0.28 -25.29 -26.56
CA ARG A 678 -0.98 -25.71 -25.33
C ARG A 678 -0.18 -26.77 -24.57
N PRO A 679 0.86 -26.37 -23.83
CA PRO A 679 1.73 -27.30 -23.11
C PRO A 679 1.19 -27.70 -21.72
N PHE A 680 -0.10 -28.01 -21.61
CA PHE A 680 -0.72 -28.51 -20.38
C PHE A 680 -2.01 -29.25 -20.69
N ASP A 681 -2.36 -30.21 -19.82
CA ASP A 681 -3.60 -30.99 -19.89
C ASP A 681 -4.67 -30.45 -18.91
N LEU A 682 -4.25 -29.78 -17.83
CA LEU A 682 -5.13 -29.11 -16.85
C LEU A 682 -4.53 -27.76 -16.44
N LEU A 683 -5.39 -26.79 -16.13
CA LEU A 683 -4.97 -25.49 -15.60
C LEU A 683 -5.00 -25.48 -14.06
N GLY A 684 -3.89 -25.16 -13.40
CA GLY A 684 -3.76 -25.14 -11.94
C GLY A 684 -4.09 -23.78 -11.30
N LEU A 685 -4.82 -23.77 -10.17
CA LEU A 685 -5.18 -22.55 -9.42
C LEU A 685 -5.16 -22.78 -7.89
N HIS A 686 -4.71 -21.79 -7.11
CA HIS A 686 -4.68 -21.77 -5.64
C HIS A 686 -5.50 -20.58 -5.07
N PRO A 687 -6.85 -20.65 -5.06
CA PRO A 687 -7.69 -19.54 -4.62
C PRO A 687 -7.85 -19.50 -3.09
N TYR A 688 -6.90 -18.87 -2.39
CA TYR A 688 -7.02 -18.56 -0.97
C TYR A 688 -7.89 -17.31 -0.75
N THR A 689 -8.94 -17.43 0.06
CA THR A 689 -9.96 -16.38 0.20
C THR A 689 -9.80 -15.50 1.45
N ASP A 690 -8.64 -15.52 2.11
CA ASP A 690 -8.32 -14.68 3.27
C ASP A 690 -9.41 -14.64 4.37
N GLY A 691 -9.98 -15.80 4.68
CA GLY A 691 -11.00 -15.94 5.72
C GLY A 691 -12.44 -15.67 5.28
N ALA A 692 -12.65 -15.16 4.07
CA ALA A 692 -13.98 -14.97 3.50
C ALA A 692 -14.66 -16.31 3.17
N ALA A 693 -15.99 -16.33 3.20
CA ALA A 693 -16.77 -17.49 2.81
C ALA A 693 -16.49 -17.86 1.34
N PRO A 694 -16.50 -19.15 0.98
CA PRO A 694 -16.13 -19.62 -0.37
C PRO A 694 -17.04 -19.08 -1.47
N LEU A 695 -18.30 -18.80 -1.15
CA LEU A 695 -19.27 -18.24 -2.09
C LEU A 695 -19.29 -16.71 -2.12
N GLU A 696 -18.52 -16.05 -1.24
CA GLU A 696 -18.41 -14.61 -1.21
C GLU A 696 -17.37 -14.12 -2.23
N ARG A 697 -17.81 -13.28 -3.17
CA ARG A 697 -16.91 -12.46 -3.99
C ARG A 697 -16.87 -11.05 -3.43
N ALA A 698 -16.12 -10.85 -2.35
CA ALA A 698 -15.95 -9.52 -1.78
C ALA A 698 -15.29 -8.59 -2.80
N ALA A 699 -15.70 -7.31 -2.85
CA ALA A 699 -15.07 -6.36 -3.78
C ALA A 699 -13.55 -6.23 -3.57
N ALA A 700 -13.05 -6.53 -2.36
CA ALA A 700 -11.63 -6.55 -2.03
C ALA A 700 -10.88 -7.77 -2.58
N SER A 701 -11.54 -8.91 -2.82
CA SER A 701 -10.89 -10.12 -3.35
C SER A 701 -10.51 -9.99 -4.82
N ARG A 702 -11.10 -9.01 -5.52
CA ARG A 702 -10.80 -8.72 -6.92
C ARG A 702 -10.04 -7.41 -7.04
N PHE A 703 -8.77 -7.49 -7.42
CA PHE A 703 -7.90 -6.33 -7.55
C PHE A 703 -7.04 -6.43 -8.81
N ARG A 704 -6.21 -5.42 -9.05
CA ARG A 704 -5.25 -5.40 -10.15
C ARG A 704 -3.87 -5.74 -9.60
N GLY A 705 -3.37 -6.93 -9.92
CA GLY A 705 -1.99 -7.34 -9.68
C GLY A 705 -1.05 -6.85 -10.77
N THR A 706 0.22 -7.25 -10.68
CA THR A 706 1.31 -6.82 -11.57
C THR A 706 1.03 -7.03 -13.06
N PHE A 707 0.30 -8.10 -13.40
CA PHE A 707 0.06 -8.48 -14.80
C PHE A 707 -1.34 -8.15 -15.29
N GLY A 708 -2.26 -7.79 -14.40
CA GLY A 708 -3.66 -7.53 -14.73
C GLY A 708 -4.59 -7.87 -13.56
N THR A 709 -5.82 -8.30 -13.87
CA THR A 709 -6.82 -8.61 -12.85
C THR A 709 -6.48 -9.91 -12.12
N VAL A 710 -6.63 -9.90 -10.80
CA VAL A 710 -6.55 -11.06 -9.91
C VAL A 710 -7.86 -11.15 -9.15
N ASP A 711 -8.40 -12.35 -8.98
CA ASP A 711 -9.52 -12.64 -8.08
C ASP A 711 -9.10 -13.74 -7.10
N GLU A 712 -9.02 -13.44 -5.81
CA GLU A 712 -8.65 -14.41 -4.76
C GLU A 712 -9.84 -15.26 -4.30
N SER A 713 -11.08 -14.90 -4.67
CA SER A 713 -12.25 -15.70 -4.30
C SER A 713 -12.23 -17.08 -4.97
N LEU A 714 -12.78 -18.10 -4.30
CA LEU A 714 -12.94 -19.42 -4.91
C LEU A 714 -13.68 -19.32 -6.25
N LEU A 715 -14.76 -18.52 -6.30
CA LEU A 715 -15.58 -18.40 -7.50
C LEU A 715 -14.83 -17.78 -8.69
N GLY A 716 -13.67 -17.14 -8.50
CA GLY A 716 -12.85 -16.55 -9.57
C GLY A 716 -12.45 -17.53 -10.68
N TYR A 717 -12.50 -18.85 -10.42
CA TYR A 717 -12.24 -19.89 -11.44
C TYR A 717 -13.15 -19.75 -12.67
N ARG A 718 -14.35 -19.15 -12.51
CA ARG A 718 -15.31 -18.95 -13.62
C ARG A 718 -14.79 -17.92 -14.62
N ASP A 719 -14.13 -16.89 -14.13
CA ASP A 719 -13.55 -15.83 -14.96
C ASP A 719 -12.29 -16.36 -15.66
N VAL A 720 -11.54 -17.25 -14.98
CA VAL A 720 -10.42 -18.00 -15.57
C VAL A 720 -10.92 -18.91 -16.70
N HIS A 721 -11.98 -19.68 -16.47
CA HIS A 721 -12.55 -20.55 -17.51
C HIS A 721 -13.05 -19.74 -18.71
N ALA A 722 -13.68 -18.58 -18.49
CA ALA A 722 -14.06 -17.68 -19.58
C ALA A 722 -12.84 -17.23 -20.40
N LEU A 723 -11.73 -16.89 -19.75
CA LEU A 723 -10.47 -16.55 -20.42
C LEU A 723 -9.91 -17.76 -21.20
N MET A 724 -10.00 -18.97 -20.66
CA MET A 724 -9.60 -20.20 -21.37
C MET A 724 -10.45 -20.42 -22.63
N VAL A 725 -11.77 -20.21 -22.55
CA VAL A 725 -12.69 -20.31 -23.69
C VAL A 725 -12.30 -19.30 -24.79
N GLU A 726 -11.94 -18.07 -24.43
CA GLU A 726 -11.48 -17.04 -25.37
C GLU A 726 -10.21 -17.46 -26.13
N HIS A 727 -9.36 -18.27 -25.49
CA HIS A 727 -8.11 -18.80 -26.07
C HIS A 727 -8.28 -20.17 -26.75
N GLY A 728 -9.50 -20.72 -26.79
CA GLY A 728 -9.79 -22.00 -27.43
C GLY A 728 -9.63 -23.23 -26.52
N ASP A 729 -9.40 -23.02 -25.22
CA ASP A 729 -9.12 -24.06 -24.22
C ASP A 729 -10.30 -24.29 -23.26
N GLY A 730 -11.52 -24.04 -23.73
CA GLY A 730 -12.73 -24.24 -22.93
C GLY A 730 -13.01 -25.69 -22.53
N ASP A 731 -12.39 -26.66 -23.20
CA ASP A 731 -12.44 -28.09 -22.91
C ASP A 731 -11.38 -28.55 -21.89
N VAL A 732 -10.42 -27.70 -21.56
CA VAL A 732 -9.36 -28.00 -20.60
C VAL A 732 -9.90 -27.91 -19.18
N PRO A 733 -9.76 -28.96 -18.35
CA PRO A 733 -10.20 -28.92 -16.95
C PRO A 733 -9.33 -28.00 -16.08
N ILE A 734 -9.92 -27.51 -15.00
CA ILE A 734 -9.27 -26.78 -13.92
C ILE A 734 -8.96 -27.74 -12.77
N TYR A 735 -7.73 -27.66 -12.28
CA TYR A 735 -7.24 -28.31 -11.07
C TYR A 735 -7.09 -27.25 -9.97
N VAL A 736 -7.97 -27.25 -8.97
CA VAL A 736 -7.78 -26.41 -7.78
C VAL A 736 -6.71 -27.09 -6.91
N GLY A 737 -5.47 -26.61 -7.03
CA GLY A 737 -4.26 -27.27 -6.53
C GLY A 737 -4.04 -27.11 -5.04
N GLU A 738 -4.60 -26.06 -4.45
CA GLU A 738 -4.60 -25.77 -3.03
C GLU A 738 -5.82 -24.92 -2.66
N LEU A 739 -6.52 -25.31 -1.59
CA LEU A 739 -7.60 -24.55 -0.97
C LEU A 739 -7.57 -24.82 0.55
N GLY A 740 -7.92 -23.81 1.34
CA GLY A 740 -8.15 -24.00 2.76
C GLY A 740 -8.37 -22.69 3.51
N TRP A 741 -8.64 -22.82 4.81
CA TRP A 741 -8.73 -21.70 5.73
C TRP A 741 -7.94 -22.00 7.00
N SER A 742 -7.13 -21.04 7.46
CA SER A 742 -6.43 -21.15 8.74
C SER A 742 -7.40 -21.00 9.91
N THR A 743 -7.27 -21.85 10.93
CA THR A 743 -8.03 -21.70 12.20
C THR A 743 -7.47 -20.62 13.12
N THR A 744 -6.27 -20.14 12.84
CA THR A 744 -5.64 -19.01 13.53
C THR A 744 -5.49 -17.85 12.56
N ALA A 745 -5.29 -16.65 13.08
CA ALA A 745 -4.99 -15.50 12.24
C ALA A 745 -3.79 -15.81 11.34
N TRP A 746 -3.91 -15.49 10.06
CA TRP A 746 -2.87 -15.66 9.06
C TRP A 746 -2.96 -14.49 8.10
N SER A 747 -1.81 -13.89 7.79
CA SER A 747 -1.75 -12.61 7.09
C SER A 747 -2.64 -11.55 7.81
N GLU A 748 -3.51 -10.87 7.06
CA GLU A 748 -4.44 -9.85 7.55
C GLU A 748 -5.81 -10.43 7.98
N ALA A 749 -6.03 -11.73 7.74
CA ALA A 749 -7.29 -12.43 7.96
C ALA A 749 -7.43 -12.99 9.39
N ALA A 750 -8.65 -12.88 9.94
CA ALA A 750 -8.99 -13.57 11.19
C ALA A 750 -9.02 -15.08 10.97
N GLY A 751 -8.61 -15.84 11.99
CA GLY A 751 -8.73 -17.30 11.94
C GLY A 751 -10.18 -17.74 11.84
N VAL A 752 -10.45 -18.68 10.93
CA VAL A 752 -11.79 -19.25 10.73
C VAL A 752 -11.97 -20.41 11.72
N PRO A 753 -12.88 -20.32 12.69
CA PRO A 753 -13.14 -21.42 13.61
C PRO A 753 -13.41 -22.72 12.84
N ASP A 754 -12.91 -23.85 13.34
CA ASP A 754 -12.92 -25.11 12.58
C ASP A 754 -14.35 -25.57 12.21
N ALA A 755 -15.36 -25.23 13.03
CA ALA A 755 -16.78 -25.43 12.70
C ALA A 755 -17.21 -24.65 11.45
N THR A 756 -16.86 -23.36 11.36
CA THR A 756 -17.13 -22.52 10.19
C THR A 756 -16.32 -22.98 8.98
N ARG A 757 -15.07 -23.42 9.20
CA ARG A 757 -14.24 -23.99 8.14
C ARG A 757 -14.84 -25.27 7.55
N ALA A 758 -15.48 -26.09 8.38
CA ALA A 758 -16.21 -27.28 7.95
C ALA A 758 -17.43 -26.92 7.09
N GLU A 759 -18.17 -25.86 7.44
CA GLU A 759 -19.27 -25.32 6.63
C GLU A 759 -18.76 -24.79 5.28
N TYR A 760 -17.67 -24.01 5.29
CA TYR A 760 -17.04 -23.47 4.09
C TYR A 760 -16.54 -24.58 3.15
N LEU A 761 -15.96 -25.65 3.68
CA LEU A 761 -15.59 -26.80 2.85
C LEU A 761 -16.80 -27.40 2.14
N GLY A 762 -17.93 -27.57 2.85
CA GLY A 762 -19.17 -28.08 2.25
C GLY A 762 -19.72 -27.16 1.15
N GLU A 763 -19.72 -25.85 1.38
CA GLU A 763 -20.12 -24.85 0.38
C GLU A 763 -19.20 -24.87 -0.85
N ALA A 764 -17.89 -24.94 -0.65
CA ALA A 764 -16.90 -25.00 -1.74
C ALA A 764 -17.10 -26.25 -2.60
N LEU A 765 -17.23 -27.42 -1.98
CA LEU A 765 -17.50 -28.68 -2.68
C LEU A 765 -18.84 -28.64 -3.43
N GLY A 766 -19.88 -28.05 -2.83
CA GLY A 766 -21.18 -27.85 -3.48
C GLY A 766 -21.11 -26.91 -4.68
N ALA A 767 -20.35 -25.83 -4.59
CA ALA A 767 -20.15 -24.87 -5.67
C ALA A 767 -19.42 -25.50 -6.86
N VAL A 768 -18.37 -26.26 -6.57
CA VAL A 768 -17.55 -26.94 -7.58
C VAL A 768 -18.28 -28.11 -8.21
N THR A 769 -19.16 -28.80 -7.48
CA THR A 769 -20.01 -29.87 -8.03
C THR A 769 -20.97 -29.38 -9.12
N CYS A 770 -21.33 -28.09 -9.12
CA CYS A 770 -22.09 -27.49 -10.23
C CYS A 770 -21.25 -27.17 -11.47
N THR A 771 -19.93 -27.29 -11.38
CA THR A 771 -18.98 -26.77 -12.36
C THR A 771 -18.19 -27.93 -12.97
N PRO A 772 -18.65 -28.49 -14.11
CA PRO A 772 -18.10 -29.74 -14.64
C PRO A 772 -16.66 -29.62 -15.15
N TYR A 773 -16.16 -28.39 -15.35
CA TYR A 773 -14.79 -28.12 -15.78
C TYR A 773 -13.81 -27.94 -14.61
N VAL A 774 -14.23 -28.12 -13.35
CA VAL A 774 -13.31 -28.22 -12.21
C VAL A 774 -13.24 -29.70 -11.80
N GLU A 775 -12.15 -30.35 -12.18
CA GLU A 775 -12.02 -31.81 -12.08
C GLU A 775 -11.49 -32.26 -10.72
N VAL A 776 -10.58 -31.48 -10.13
CA VAL A 776 -9.92 -31.80 -8.86
C VAL A 776 -9.96 -30.61 -7.92
N LEU A 777 -10.26 -30.88 -6.65
CA LEU A 777 -10.17 -29.93 -5.55
C LEU A 777 -9.23 -30.50 -4.49
N SER A 778 -8.11 -29.82 -4.31
CA SER A 778 -7.10 -30.15 -3.31
C SER A 778 -7.28 -29.31 -2.06
N TRP A 779 -7.26 -29.97 -0.90
CA TRP A 779 -7.08 -29.27 0.37
C TRP A 779 -5.58 -29.15 0.69
N TYR A 780 -5.13 -27.94 1.07
CA TYR A 780 -3.72 -27.56 1.21
C TYR A 780 -2.85 -28.65 1.84
N TYR A 781 -3.17 -29.12 3.05
CA TYR A 781 -2.49 -30.27 3.67
C TYR A 781 -3.39 -31.12 4.57
N LEU A 782 -3.14 -32.44 4.56
CA LEU A 782 -3.80 -33.38 5.46
C LEU A 782 -3.30 -33.27 6.91
N HIS A 783 -1.98 -33.17 7.10
CA HIS A 783 -1.31 -33.29 8.40
C HIS A 783 -0.16 -32.26 8.55
N PRO A 784 0.15 -31.78 9.77
CA PRO A 784 1.16 -30.76 9.96
C PRO A 784 2.56 -31.19 9.57
N THR A 785 3.30 -30.25 8.99
CA THR A 785 4.73 -30.37 8.71
C THR A 785 5.44 -29.15 9.30
N PRO A 786 6.78 -29.09 9.38
CA PRO A 786 7.46 -27.89 9.87
C PRO A 786 7.17 -26.62 9.10
N TRP A 787 6.72 -26.75 7.84
CA TRP A 787 6.38 -25.64 6.96
C TRP A 787 4.87 -25.36 6.92
N ASN A 788 4.05 -26.34 7.31
CA ASN A 788 2.60 -26.29 7.22
C ASN A 788 1.99 -26.56 8.60
N PRO A 789 1.61 -25.51 9.35
CA PRO A 789 1.19 -25.66 10.74
C PRO A 789 -0.20 -26.28 10.86
N ALA A 790 -0.51 -26.80 12.05
CA ALA A 790 -1.79 -27.45 12.34
C ALA A 790 -3.03 -26.56 12.14
N SER A 791 -2.84 -25.24 12.07
CA SER A 791 -3.93 -24.31 11.79
C SER A 791 -4.53 -24.49 10.39
N TRP A 792 -3.78 -25.07 9.43
CA TRP A 792 -4.22 -25.26 8.04
C TRP A 792 -4.63 -26.70 7.70
N THR A 793 -4.37 -27.65 8.60
CA THR A 793 -4.49 -29.07 8.30
C THR A 793 -5.81 -29.66 8.79
N LEU A 794 -6.16 -30.82 8.22
CA LEU A 794 -7.35 -31.58 8.62
C LEU A 794 -7.11 -32.47 9.85
N LEU A 795 -5.84 -32.80 10.12
CA LEU A 795 -5.39 -33.57 11.28
C LEU A 795 -4.49 -32.70 12.18
N ASP A 796 -4.47 -32.98 13.48
CA ASP A 796 -3.43 -32.47 14.38
C ASP A 796 -2.15 -33.34 14.32
N GLU A 797 -1.11 -32.95 15.07
CA GLU A 797 0.16 -33.69 15.14
C GLU A 797 -0.02 -35.15 15.58
N ASP A 798 -1.04 -35.43 16.41
CA ASP A 798 -1.40 -36.74 16.95
C ASP A 798 -2.40 -37.51 16.05
N LEU A 799 -2.61 -37.07 14.80
CA LEU A 799 -3.55 -37.63 13.83
C LEU A 799 -5.03 -37.57 14.27
N ARG A 800 -5.40 -36.68 15.20
CA ARG A 800 -6.80 -36.50 15.57
C ARG A 800 -7.53 -35.68 14.50
N PRO A 801 -8.74 -36.12 14.09
CA PRO A 801 -9.48 -35.42 13.04
C PRO A 801 -10.12 -34.13 13.56
N SER A 802 -10.00 -33.07 12.76
CA SER A 802 -10.73 -31.82 12.91
C SER A 802 -12.22 -31.99 12.58
N GLU A 803 -13.05 -30.98 12.86
CA GLU A 803 -14.43 -30.89 12.37
C GLU A 803 -14.47 -30.83 10.85
N THR A 804 -13.54 -30.08 10.24
CA THR A 804 -13.40 -30.00 8.78
C THR A 804 -13.09 -31.37 8.15
N TYR A 805 -12.23 -32.19 8.78
CA TYR A 805 -11.98 -33.58 8.35
C TYR A 805 -13.26 -34.41 8.35
N ARG A 806 -14.09 -34.28 9.40
CA ARG A 806 -15.34 -35.02 9.52
C ARG A 806 -16.37 -34.56 8.49
N ALA A 807 -16.41 -33.27 8.17
CA ALA A 807 -17.27 -32.74 7.10
C ALA A 807 -16.85 -33.30 5.73
N LEU A 808 -15.54 -33.34 5.42
CA LEU A 808 -15.04 -33.98 4.20
C LEU A 808 -15.44 -35.46 4.12
N GLN A 809 -15.26 -36.19 5.22
CA GLN A 809 -15.65 -37.59 5.31
C GLN A 809 -17.15 -37.80 5.08
N GLN A 810 -18.00 -36.92 5.62
CA GLN A 810 -19.45 -36.97 5.40
C GLN A 810 -19.82 -36.70 3.95
N TRP A 811 -19.21 -35.67 3.34
CA TRP A 811 -19.39 -35.37 1.93
C TRP A 811 -19.03 -36.57 1.04
N SER A 812 -17.85 -37.15 1.26
CA SER A 812 -17.36 -38.29 0.48
C SER A 812 -18.23 -39.55 0.66
N ARG A 813 -18.90 -39.72 1.80
CA ARG A 813 -19.91 -40.78 1.97
C ARG A 813 -21.15 -40.51 1.12
N ALA A 814 -21.65 -39.27 1.10
CA ALA A 814 -22.77 -38.88 0.27
C ALA A 814 -22.49 -39.09 -1.24
N VAL A 815 -21.26 -38.81 -1.69
CA VAL A 815 -20.84 -39.11 -3.08
C VAL A 815 -20.88 -40.61 -3.37
N LYS A 816 -20.39 -41.45 -2.43
CA LYS A 816 -20.42 -42.91 -2.58
C LYS A 816 -21.83 -43.49 -2.58
N ASP A 817 -22.77 -42.89 -1.86
CA ASP A 817 -24.16 -43.36 -1.81
C ASP A 817 -24.92 -43.11 -3.13
N VAL A 818 -24.44 -42.18 -3.96
CA VAL A 818 -25.04 -41.85 -5.26
C VAL A 818 -24.25 -42.37 -6.46
N SER A 819 -23.04 -42.90 -6.26
CA SER A 819 -22.18 -43.49 -7.30
C SER A 819 -22.43 -44.99 -7.43
#